data_AF-H3ZLN2-F1
#
_entry.id   AF-H3ZLN2-F1
#
_cell.length_a   1.000
_cell.length_b   1.000
_cell.length_c   1.000
_cell.angle_alpha   90.00
_cell.angle_beta   90.00
_cell.angle_gamma   90.00
#
_symmetry.space_group_name_H-M   'P 1'
#
loop_
_entity.id
_entity.type
_entity.pdbx_description
1 polymer ?
#
loop_
_entity_poly.entity_id
_entity_poly.type
_entity_poly.pdbx_seq_one_letter_code
_entity_poly.pdbx_strand_id
1 'polypeptide(L)'
;MKRVVPVLLVVMMILPYAGAVPILDSSVRFLLQGEEYAETTEEMSLSLLALTMSYGMASNLSIDNITSIAYSLLYRQNEDGGWGYYEGSTSNVVDTSYAIIALKSAISLYERGTSPYRDISNAVTSGIRFLLNSYSVNGWGYVPNTLPEFYPTVMAIWALGENGYSAENENIKNAVEFLENVEKTELREGKALALRILAYKSVGYKIDSSLIEKAWELVNSKDITIEEKALLTYALLNYEGLSFKTAVLLAELENLKDEDSFVYWANKPEGLVERDVITTSALATLDIGYAELGLPPALASFSRELCSVILSSQNPDGGWSYLEGYPSNEIATYYVLSNIEYCFSREGVDKALEWAREKLSVNKKEVLRKRELSPRYVYNILLLARFNMLDGNEKKENIEIIKSLKLKDGLWGNVLGPQPKDTALAVKALLALGVPPSDQDIQEAKRWLLSISEGGWGTYVQTEYYPYMITPEVETTLEVLEALLPISSKDELQRNIEWLIDQRGTDGRWANVKELHIYNVLIYEGEPRTDLTARAIALLSSLGYNYRDEFISWVMDHRNEITSRGNLVEIPLILNVLYTPTYGIDIWWVNRVLEKEDFKVVYTSGKYYTASFVRNALEKHLNRTLPLSEFEGFKNSNYVIIGGLDDFNISEYNPAVSMEVENSKLIVNGHYYPLKDSGVIVAGKHEQNYMLFVLYNGSSRVVREIFDLGMFKYFKGPAVVAWYRYDTPWTPELMGEFVR
;
A
#
# COMPACT_ATOMS: atom_id res chain seq x y z
N MET A 1 -45.76 13.06 0.37
CA MET A 1 -45.63 11.88 1.27
C MET A 1 -44.35 11.14 0.94
N LYS A 2 -43.20 11.57 1.46
CA LYS A 2 -41.89 10.90 1.32
C LYS A 2 -40.97 11.36 2.46
N ARG A 3 -41.33 11.03 3.71
CA ARG A 3 -40.56 11.39 4.93
C ARG A 3 -40.73 10.33 6.02
N VAL A 4 -40.71 9.05 5.62
CA VAL A 4 -40.85 7.88 6.53
C VAL A 4 -39.85 6.78 6.15
N VAL A 5 -38.92 7.04 5.24
CA VAL A 5 -38.14 5.99 4.56
C VAL A 5 -36.94 5.47 5.38
N PRO A 6 -36.21 6.25 6.20
CA PRO A 6 -35.01 5.73 6.88
C PRO A 6 -35.30 4.67 7.95
N VAL A 7 -36.46 4.72 8.59
CA VAL A 7 -36.86 3.74 9.63
C VAL A 7 -37.36 2.43 9.00
N LEU A 8 -37.93 2.49 7.79
CA LEU A 8 -38.37 1.31 7.02
C LEU A 8 -37.19 0.58 6.35
N LEU A 9 -36.12 1.31 6.02
CA LEU A 9 -34.87 0.84 5.42
C LEU A 9 -34.20 -0.29 6.24
N VAL A 10 -34.10 -0.13 7.57
CA VAL A 10 -33.50 -1.13 8.47
C VAL A 10 -34.42 -2.35 8.65
N VAL A 11 -35.73 -2.19 8.49
CA VAL A 11 -36.73 -3.25 8.73
C VAL A 11 -36.99 -4.11 7.48
N MET A 12 -36.73 -3.61 6.26
CA MET A 12 -37.00 -4.36 5.01
C MET A 12 -35.80 -5.16 4.48
N MET A 13 -34.58 -4.91 4.94
CA MET A 13 -33.37 -5.62 4.50
C MET A 13 -33.09 -6.89 5.32
N ILE A 14 -34.12 -7.73 5.52
CA ILE A 14 -34.02 -8.96 6.33
C ILE A 14 -33.63 -10.16 5.46
N LEU A 15 -32.33 -10.47 5.47
CA LEU A 15 -31.87 -11.86 5.45
C LEU A 15 -30.80 -12.00 6.54
N PRO A 16 -31.04 -12.78 7.61
CA PRO A 16 -30.03 -13.00 8.64
C PRO A 16 -28.88 -13.82 8.03
N TYR A 17 -27.69 -13.23 8.01
CA TYR A 17 -26.47 -13.95 7.67
C TYR A 17 -25.82 -14.45 8.97
N ALA A 18 -25.65 -15.76 9.09
CA ALA A 18 -24.98 -16.36 10.23
C ALA A 18 -23.46 -16.30 10.01
N GLY A 19 -22.81 -15.27 10.56
CA GLY A 19 -21.35 -15.12 10.63
C GLY A 19 -20.93 -13.66 10.67
N ALA A 20 -19.91 -13.32 11.46
CA ALA A 20 -19.32 -11.98 11.44
C ALA A 20 -18.56 -11.79 10.11
N VAL A 21 -19.02 -10.82 9.33
CA VAL A 21 -18.44 -10.37 8.07
C VAL A 21 -17.45 -9.25 8.39
N PRO A 22 -16.27 -9.16 7.73
CA PRO A 22 -15.37 -8.03 7.94
C PRO A 22 -16.11 -6.70 7.82
N ILE A 23 -15.77 -5.74 8.66
CA ILE A 23 -16.50 -4.47 8.74
C ILE A 23 -16.58 -3.72 7.40
N LEU A 24 -15.50 -3.76 6.62
CA LEU A 24 -15.46 -3.18 5.29
C LEU A 24 -16.47 -3.86 4.35
N ASP A 25 -16.53 -5.19 4.37
CA ASP A 25 -17.51 -5.96 3.58
C ASP A 25 -18.95 -5.67 3.98
N SER A 26 -19.21 -5.54 5.29
CA SER A 26 -20.55 -5.28 5.82
C SER A 26 -21.04 -3.85 5.51
N SER A 27 -20.14 -2.87 5.64
CA SER A 27 -20.43 -1.47 5.34
C SER A 27 -20.54 -1.19 3.84
N VAL A 28 -19.70 -1.80 3.00
CA VAL A 28 -19.87 -1.78 1.53
C VAL A 28 -21.22 -2.34 1.13
N ARG A 29 -21.66 -3.45 1.74
CA ARG A 29 -22.97 -4.03 1.47
C ARG A 29 -24.10 -3.08 1.85
N PHE A 30 -23.98 -2.36 2.97
CA PHE A 30 -24.94 -1.34 3.35
C PHE A 30 -25.06 -0.26 2.26
N LEU A 31 -23.95 0.26 1.76
CA LEU A 31 -23.96 1.29 0.70
C LEU A 31 -24.55 0.77 -0.62
N LEU A 32 -24.25 -0.47 -1.01
CA LEU A 32 -24.80 -1.07 -2.22
C LEU A 32 -26.32 -1.27 -2.14
N GLN A 33 -26.83 -1.71 -0.99
CA GLN A 33 -28.28 -1.88 -0.82
C GLN A 33 -28.99 -0.54 -0.55
N GLY A 34 -28.27 0.43 0.02
CA GLY A 34 -28.70 1.80 0.23
C GLY A 34 -28.72 2.66 -1.05
N GLU A 35 -28.11 2.20 -2.15
CA GLU A 35 -28.01 2.94 -3.42
C GLU A 35 -29.36 3.46 -3.91
N GLU A 36 -30.40 2.64 -3.89
CA GLU A 36 -31.75 3.01 -4.34
C GLU A 36 -32.42 4.10 -3.46
N TYR A 37 -31.84 4.39 -2.30
CA TYR A 37 -32.36 5.31 -1.31
C TYR A 37 -31.52 6.58 -1.16
N ALA A 38 -30.36 6.68 -1.84
CA ALA A 38 -29.61 7.92 -1.93
C ALA A 38 -30.42 8.93 -2.77
N GLU A 39 -30.98 9.95 -2.12
CA GLU A 39 -31.86 10.92 -2.79
C GLU A 39 -31.05 12.06 -3.39
N THR A 40 -29.97 12.46 -2.72
CA THR A 40 -29.16 13.63 -3.05
C THR A 40 -27.90 13.30 -3.86
N THR A 41 -27.38 14.29 -4.58
CA THR A 41 -26.10 14.18 -5.30
C THR A 41 -24.92 13.97 -4.33
N GLU A 42 -24.94 14.60 -3.15
CA GLU A 42 -23.95 14.40 -2.08
C GLU A 42 -23.90 12.93 -1.63
N GLU A 43 -25.04 12.32 -1.27
CA GLU A 43 -25.12 10.93 -0.82
C GLU A 43 -24.60 9.93 -1.86
N MET A 44 -25.01 10.11 -3.13
CA MET A 44 -24.54 9.26 -4.23
C MET A 44 -23.03 9.41 -4.46
N SER A 45 -22.52 10.64 -4.40
CA SER A 45 -21.12 10.94 -4.63
C SER A 45 -20.23 10.37 -3.52
N LEU A 46 -20.61 10.56 -2.26
CA LEU A 46 -19.87 10.00 -1.13
C LEU A 46 -19.92 8.47 -1.13
N SER A 47 -21.07 7.87 -1.46
CA SER A 47 -21.18 6.42 -1.61
C SER A 47 -20.28 5.89 -2.72
N LEU A 48 -20.27 6.54 -3.89
CA LEU A 48 -19.38 6.19 -4.99
C LEU A 48 -17.90 6.32 -4.61
N LEU A 49 -17.54 7.38 -3.90
CA LEU A 49 -16.18 7.61 -3.42
C LEU A 49 -15.74 6.52 -2.44
N ALA A 50 -16.59 6.17 -1.48
CA ALA A 50 -16.35 5.12 -0.50
C ALA A 50 -16.22 3.74 -1.15
N LEU A 51 -17.13 3.38 -2.06
CA LEU A 51 -17.08 2.11 -2.79
C LEU A 51 -15.84 2.03 -3.68
N THR A 52 -15.50 3.10 -4.39
CA THR A 52 -14.26 3.15 -5.19
C THR A 52 -13.04 2.94 -4.31
N MET A 53 -13.02 3.52 -3.10
CA MET A 53 -11.92 3.32 -2.17
C MET A 53 -11.83 1.85 -1.72
N SER A 54 -12.97 1.22 -1.46
CA SER A 54 -13.08 -0.17 -1.01
C SER A 54 -12.86 -1.23 -2.10
N TYR A 55 -12.79 -0.81 -3.37
CA TYR A 55 -12.63 -1.73 -4.51
C TYR A 55 -11.34 -2.55 -4.41
N GLY A 56 -11.49 -3.87 -4.58
CA GLY A 56 -10.39 -4.83 -4.48
C GLY A 56 -10.09 -5.36 -3.07
N MET A 57 -10.59 -4.69 -2.03
CA MET A 57 -10.46 -5.14 -0.64
C MET A 57 -11.74 -5.77 -0.12
N ALA A 58 -12.89 -5.19 -0.45
CA ALA A 58 -14.19 -5.77 -0.15
C ALA A 58 -14.48 -6.95 -1.10
N SER A 59 -14.75 -8.12 -0.53
CA SER A 59 -14.87 -9.41 -1.22
C SER A 59 -16.03 -9.45 -2.23
N ASN A 60 -17.11 -8.72 -1.98
CA ASN A 60 -18.32 -8.73 -2.81
C ASN A 60 -18.54 -7.45 -3.62
N LEU A 61 -17.53 -6.57 -3.72
CA LEU A 61 -17.64 -5.34 -4.49
C LEU A 61 -17.16 -5.55 -5.93
N SER A 62 -18.10 -5.54 -6.88
CA SER A 62 -17.77 -5.64 -8.30
C SER A 62 -17.61 -4.27 -8.95
N ILE A 63 -16.90 -4.23 -10.09
CA ILE A 63 -16.80 -3.04 -10.91
C ILE A 63 -18.17 -2.62 -11.47
N ASP A 64 -19.07 -3.58 -11.73
CA ASP A 64 -20.43 -3.30 -12.22
C ASP A 64 -21.25 -2.53 -11.18
N ASN A 65 -21.09 -2.84 -9.89
CA ASN A 65 -21.73 -2.08 -8.83
C ASN A 65 -21.30 -0.61 -8.82
N ILE A 66 -19.99 -0.36 -8.93
CA ILE A 66 -19.44 1.01 -8.99
C ILE A 66 -19.92 1.71 -10.27
N THR A 67 -19.98 0.97 -11.37
CA THR A 67 -20.46 1.47 -12.67
C THR A 67 -21.92 1.90 -12.58
N SER A 68 -22.80 1.13 -11.92
CA SER A 68 -24.21 1.49 -11.71
C SER A 68 -24.36 2.88 -11.08
N ILE A 69 -23.65 3.14 -9.98
CA ILE A 69 -23.73 4.41 -9.26
C ILE A 69 -23.11 5.54 -10.08
N ALA A 70 -21.97 5.29 -10.73
CA ALA A 70 -21.35 6.28 -11.61
C ALA A 70 -22.31 6.70 -12.72
N TYR A 71 -22.97 5.75 -13.40
CA TYR A 71 -23.96 6.05 -14.44
C TYR A 71 -25.21 6.76 -13.89
N SER A 72 -25.62 6.48 -12.64
CA SER A 72 -26.69 7.22 -11.97
C SER A 72 -26.31 8.70 -11.75
N LEU A 73 -25.07 8.99 -11.37
CA LEU A 73 -24.56 10.37 -11.33
C LEU A 73 -24.48 10.99 -12.72
N LEU A 74 -23.99 10.26 -13.73
CA LEU A 74 -23.93 10.75 -15.12
C LEU A 74 -25.30 11.15 -15.65
N TYR A 75 -26.32 10.34 -15.39
CA TYR A 75 -27.70 10.60 -15.81
C TYR A 75 -28.28 11.88 -15.17
N ARG A 76 -27.81 12.26 -13.97
CA ARG A 76 -28.24 13.48 -13.26
C ARG A 76 -27.53 14.75 -13.72
N GLN A 77 -26.49 14.66 -14.56
CA GLN A 77 -25.75 15.83 -15.02
C GLN A 77 -26.64 16.71 -15.92
N ASN A 78 -26.71 18.01 -15.63
CA ASN A 78 -27.46 18.96 -16.44
C ASN A 78 -26.70 19.33 -17.73
N GLU A 79 -27.41 19.91 -18.70
CA GLU A 79 -26.83 20.32 -20.00
C GLU A 79 -25.69 21.35 -19.86
N ASP A 80 -25.67 22.12 -18.78
CA ASP A 80 -24.60 23.09 -18.47
C ASP A 80 -23.33 22.43 -17.91
N GLY A 81 -23.34 21.10 -17.73
CA GLY A 81 -22.25 20.31 -17.20
C GLY A 81 -22.22 20.22 -15.67
N GLY A 82 -23.07 20.95 -14.96
CA GLY A 82 -23.15 20.90 -13.50
C GLY A 82 -24.15 19.86 -12.97
N TRP A 83 -24.17 19.71 -11.64
CA TRP A 83 -25.13 18.92 -10.89
C TRP A 83 -25.86 19.79 -9.88
N GLY A 84 -27.15 19.52 -9.68
CA GLY A 84 -27.94 20.09 -8.61
C GLY A 84 -28.13 19.12 -7.44
N TYR A 85 -28.87 19.55 -6.42
CA TYR A 85 -29.13 18.80 -5.19
C TYR A 85 -29.83 17.43 -5.43
N TYR A 86 -30.77 17.37 -6.37
CA TYR A 86 -31.40 16.14 -6.87
C TYR A 86 -31.54 16.18 -8.41
N GLU A 87 -31.96 15.07 -9.01
CA GLU A 87 -32.17 14.95 -10.47
C GLU A 87 -33.04 16.09 -11.04
N GLY A 88 -32.53 16.80 -12.05
CA GLY A 88 -33.23 17.89 -12.73
C GLY A 88 -33.32 19.21 -11.95
N SER A 89 -32.72 19.30 -10.76
CA SER A 89 -32.56 20.58 -10.05
C SER A 89 -31.44 21.43 -10.66
N THR A 90 -31.47 22.74 -10.40
CA THR A 90 -30.47 23.69 -10.92
C THR A 90 -29.06 23.34 -10.46
N SER A 91 -28.12 23.36 -11.40
CA SER A 91 -26.70 23.14 -11.12
C SER A 91 -26.15 24.11 -10.09
N ASN A 92 -25.42 23.60 -9.11
CA ASN A 92 -24.75 24.39 -8.09
C ASN A 92 -23.34 23.88 -7.83
N VAL A 93 -22.49 24.73 -7.26
CA VAL A 93 -21.05 24.47 -7.10
C VAL A 93 -20.78 23.31 -6.12
N VAL A 94 -21.56 23.18 -5.04
CA VAL A 94 -21.33 22.15 -4.00
C VAL A 94 -21.60 20.75 -4.57
N ASP A 95 -22.78 20.52 -5.11
CA ASP A 95 -23.16 19.21 -5.67
C ASP A 95 -22.32 18.84 -6.89
N THR A 96 -21.99 19.83 -7.74
CA THR A 96 -21.06 19.63 -8.86
C THR A 96 -19.67 19.20 -8.37
N SER A 97 -19.18 19.80 -7.27
CA SER A 97 -17.88 19.43 -6.70
C SER A 97 -17.87 18.01 -6.16
N TYR A 98 -18.92 17.60 -5.42
CA TYR A 98 -19.07 16.22 -4.95
C TYR A 98 -19.07 15.22 -6.10
N ALA A 99 -19.89 15.46 -7.13
CA ALA A 99 -19.97 14.59 -8.31
C ALA A 99 -18.62 14.46 -9.02
N ILE A 100 -17.90 15.57 -9.20
CA ILE A 100 -16.57 15.58 -9.83
C ILE A 100 -15.57 14.76 -9.00
N ILE A 101 -15.51 14.95 -7.69
CA ILE A 101 -14.57 14.21 -6.81
C ILE A 101 -14.85 12.70 -6.89
N ALA A 102 -16.11 12.31 -6.80
CA ALA A 102 -16.52 10.91 -6.82
C ALA A 102 -16.25 10.25 -8.18
N LEU A 103 -16.65 10.89 -9.28
CA LEU A 103 -16.42 10.41 -10.64
C LEU A 103 -14.93 10.38 -10.99
N LYS A 104 -14.15 11.35 -10.51
CA LYS A 104 -12.70 11.37 -10.67
C LYS A 104 -12.02 10.24 -9.92
N SER A 105 -12.53 9.84 -8.76
CA SER A 105 -12.06 8.64 -8.09
C SER A 105 -12.41 7.39 -8.92
N ALA A 106 -13.68 7.25 -9.33
CA ALA A 106 -14.18 6.08 -10.04
C ALA A 106 -13.51 5.86 -11.41
N ILE A 107 -13.15 6.93 -12.13
CA ILE A 107 -12.51 6.81 -13.46
C ILE A 107 -11.22 5.98 -13.43
N SER A 108 -10.52 5.96 -12.28
CA SER A 108 -9.26 5.22 -12.11
C SER A 108 -9.42 3.70 -12.16
N LEU A 109 -10.65 3.19 -12.12
CA LEU A 109 -10.96 1.77 -12.22
C LEU A 109 -11.17 1.28 -13.66
N TYR A 110 -11.29 2.19 -14.62
CA TYR A 110 -11.66 1.85 -16.00
C TYR A 110 -10.48 2.03 -16.95
N GLU A 111 -10.30 1.06 -17.84
CA GLU A 111 -9.29 1.14 -18.91
C GLU A 111 -9.56 2.33 -19.84
N ARG A 112 -8.49 3.03 -20.21
CA ARG A 112 -8.57 4.16 -21.14
C ARG A 112 -9.19 3.73 -22.48
N GLY A 113 -10.18 4.49 -22.94
CA GLY A 113 -10.85 4.23 -24.21
C GLY A 113 -12.06 3.31 -24.13
N THR A 114 -12.36 2.71 -22.99
CA THR A 114 -13.65 2.03 -22.75
C THR A 114 -14.81 3.04 -22.70
N SER A 115 -16.05 2.57 -22.87
CA SER A 115 -17.22 3.49 -22.76
C SER A 115 -17.30 4.15 -21.38
N PRO A 116 -17.24 3.40 -20.26
CA PRO A 116 -17.29 4.00 -18.93
C PRO A 116 -16.21 5.07 -18.71
N TYR A 117 -14.97 4.80 -19.13
CA TYR A 117 -13.89 5.78 -19.05
C TYR A 117 -14.22 7.07 -19.81
N ARG A 118 -14.68 6.97 -21.07
CA ARG A 118 -15.01 8.14 -21.90
C ARG A 118 -16.19 8.93 -21.33
N ASP A 119 -17.25 8.23 -20.92
CA ASP A 119 -18.48 8.82 -20.43
C ASP A 119 -18.20 9.60 -19.13
N ILE A 120 -17.49 8.98 -18.19
CA ILE A 120 -17.06 9.62 -16.93
C ILE A 120 -16.09 10.79 -17.20
N SER A 121 -15.09 10.61 -18.07
CA SER A 121 -14.12 11.66 -18.40
C SER A 121 -14.79 12.91 -18.99
N ASN A 122 -15.75 12.72 -19.91
CA ASN A 122 -16.50 13.81 -20.53
C ASN A 122 -17.35 14.56 -19.50
N ALA A 123 -18.00 13.83 -18.59
CA ALA A 123 -18.81 14.41 -17.53
C ALA A 123 -17.96 15.22 -16.55
N VAL A 124 -16.85 14.66 -16.06
CA VAL A 124 -15.89 15.36 -15.19
C VAL A 124 -15.36 16.62 -15.86
N THR A 125 -14.97 16.54 -17.14
CA THR A 125 -14.49 17.70 -17.91
C THR A 125 -15.55 18.80 -18.02
N SER A 126 -16.82 18.44 -18.21
CA SER A 126 -17.92 19.39 -18.30
C SER A 126 -18.24 20.01 -16.93
N GLY A 127 -18.18 19.23 -15.85
CA GLY A 127 -18.29 19.72 -14.48
C GLY A 127 -17.19 20.70 -14.10
N ILE A 128 -15.93 20.39 -14.43
CA ILE A 128 -14.80 21.32 -14.21
C ILE A 128 -15.05 22.63 -14.96
N ARG A 129 -15.54 22.57 -16.21
CA ARG A 129 -15.89 23.78 -16.97
C ARG A 129 -16.99 24.59 -16.27
N PHE A 130 -18.01 23.92 -15.73
CA PHE A 130 -19.05 24.58 -14.93
C PHE A 130 -18.44 25.29 -13.70
N LEU A 131 -17.56 24.64 -12.94
CA LEU A 131 -16.89 25.25 -11.79
C LEU A 131 -16.07 26.47 -12.19
N LEU A 132 -15.24 26.37 -13.24
CA LEU A 132 -14.42 27.49 -13.70
C LEU A 132 -15.26 28.68 -14.17
N ASN A 133 -16.38 28.43 -14.86
CA ASN A 133 -17.31 29.46 -15.30
C ASN A 133 -18.12 30.07 -14.14
N SER A 134 -18.22 29.37 -13.01
CA SER A 134 -18.94 29.83 -11.82
C SER A 134 -18.07 30.65 -10.87
N TYR A 135 -16.75 30.75 -11.14
CA TYR A 135 -15.84 31.56 -10.34
C TYR A 135 -16.22 33.04 -10.41
N SER A 136 -16.26 33.71 -9.25
CA SER A 136 -16.75 35.07 -9.11
C SER A 136 -15.91 35.83 -8.07
N VAL A 137 -15.44 37.03 -8.42
CA VAL A 137 -14.64 37.94 -7.57
C VAL A 137 -13.33 37.32 -7.08
N ASN A 138 -13.39 36.49 -6.05
CA ASN A 138 -12.27 35.83 -5.39
C ASN A 138 -12.63 34.42 -4.88
N GLY A 139 -13.71 33.81 -5.36
CA GLY A 139 -14.14 32.48 -4.92
C GLY A 139 -15.39 31.98 -5.65
N TRP A 140 -16.19 31.16 -4.98
CA TRP A 140 -17.42 30.60 -5.54
C TRP A 140 -18.62 30.81 -4.60
N GLY A 141 -19.75 31.20 -5.18
CA GLY A 141 -21.06 31.12 -4.52
C GLY A 141 -21.79 29.83 -4.90
N TYR A 142 -22.98 29.60 -4.35
CA TYR A 142 -23.74 28.37 -4.61
C TYR A 142 -24.08 28.18 -6.09
N VAL A 143 -24.47 29.24 -6.80
CA VAL A 143 -24.83 29.18 -8.23
C VAL A 143 -24.04 30.22 -9.03
N PRO A 144 -23.92 30.09 -10.37
CA PRO A 144 -23.14 31.04 -11.17
C PRO A 144 -23.56 32.50 -10.95
N ASN A 145 -22.58 33.41 -10.94
CA ASN A 145 -22.76 34.85 -10.76
C ASN A 145 -23.29 35.31 -9.39
N THR A 146 -23.14 34.51 -8.33
CA THR A 146 -23.37 34.96 -6.95
C THR A 146 -22.07 35.31 -6.23
N LEU A 147 -22.18 35.91 -5.04
CA LEU A 147 -21.02 36.25 -4.22
C LEU A 147 -20.37 34.98 -3.63
N PRO A 148 -19.04 34.98 -3.44
CA PRO A 148 -18.35 33.88 -2.78
C PRO A 148 -18.86 33.60 -1.38
N GLU A 149 -19.05 32.33 -1.08
CA GLU A 149 -19.40 31.80 0.24
C GLU A 149 -18.42 30.69 0.63
N PHE A 150 -18.36 30.34 1.92
CA PHE A 150 -17.40 29.39 2.43
C PHE A 150 -17.56 28.01 1.80
N TYR A 151 -18.75 27.41 1.89
CA TYR A 151 -18.96 26.02 1.48
C TYR A 151 -18.76 25.79 -0.03
N PRO A 152 -19.31 26.61 -0.94
CA PRO A 152 -19.05 26.44 -2.36
C PRO A 152 -17.58 26.67 -2.73
N THR A 153 -16.92 27.64 -2.08
CA THR A 153 -15.50 27.93 -2.36
C THR A 153 -14.59 26.78 -1.93
N VAL A 154 -14.78 26.24 -0.72
CA VAL A 154 -13.94 25.14 -0.23
C VAL A 154 -14.15 23.86 -1.04
N MET A 155 -15.38 23.57 -1.44
CA MET A 155 -15.70 22.41 -2.28
C MET A 155 -15.14 22.54 -3.70
N ALA A 156 -15.22 23.72 -4.31
CA ALA A 156 -14.64 23.97 -5.63
C ALA A 156 -13.11 23.81 -5.63
N ILE A 157 -12.42 24.34 -4.60
CA ILE A 157 -10.98 24.16 -4.44
C ILE A 157 -10.64 22.67 -4.30
N TRP A 158 -11.38 21.94 -3.46
CA TRP A 158 -11.16 20.50 -3.29
C TRP A 158 -11.31 19.77 -4.63
N ALA A 159 -12.43 19.95 -5.33
CA ALA A 159 -12.69 19.29 -6.61
C ALA A 159 -11.68 19.65 -7.71
N LEU A 160 -11.25 20.92 -7.79
CA LEU A 160 -10.22 21.34 -8.76
C LEU A 160 -8.85 20.77 -8.38
N GLY A 161 -8.50 20.71 -7.09
CA GLY A 161 -7.25 20.11 -6.63
C GLY A 161 -7.15 18.62 -6.97
N GLU A 162 -8.21 17.84 -6.74
CA GLU A 162 -8.29 16.42 -7.15
C GLU A 162 -8.17 16.23 -8.68
N ASN A 163 -8.35 17.30 -9.45
CA ASN A 163 -8.25 17.33 -10.91
C ASN A 163 -7.00 18.08 -11.42
N GLY A 164 -6.00 18.27 -10.56
CA GLY A 164 -4.65 18.72 -10.95
C GLY A 164 -4.44 20.23 -10.96
N TYR A 165 -5.37 21.02 -10.42
CA TYR A 165 -5.12 22.44 -10.14
C TYR A 165 -4.30 22.58 -8.85
N SER A 166 -3.40 23.55 -8.81
CA SER A 166 -2.55 23.80 -7.64
C SER A 166 -2.76 25.21 -7.08
N ALA A 167 -2.18 25.46 -5.92
CA ALA A 167 -2.14 26.79 -5.29
C ALA A 167 -1.44 27.87 -6.14
N GLU A 168 -0.71 27.48 -7.19
CA GLU A 168 -0.10 28.40 -8.17
C GLU A 168 -1.11 28.95 -9.19
N ASN A 169 -2.29 28.32 -9.32
CA ASN A 169 -3.36 28.86 -10.15
C ASN A 169 -3.93 30.13 -9.51
N GLU A 170 -4.01 31.23 -10.27
CA GLU A 170 -4.43 32.54 -9.75
C GLU A 170 -5.82 32.52 -9.10
N ASN A 171 -6.79 31.80 -9.68
CA ASN A 171 -8.14 31.71 -9.13
C ASN A 171 -8.15 30.94 -7.80
N ILE A 172 -7.38 29.85 -7.72
CA ILE A 172 -7.23 29.05 -6.49
C ILE A 172 -6.54 29.87 -5.41
N LYS A 173 -5.46 30.57 -5.75
CA LYS A 173 -4.73 31.43 -4.81
C LYS A 173 -5.66 32.48 -4.17
N ASN A 174 -6.42 33.22 -4.98
CA ASN A 174 -7.36 34.23 -4.50
C ASN A 174 -8.48 33.60 -3.64
N ALA A 175 -8.93 32.39 -3.97
CA ALA A 175 -9.93 31.66 -3.21
C ALA A 175 -9.42 31.14 -1.87
N VAL A 176 -8.17 30.69 -1.80
CA VAL A 176 -7.51 30.37 -0.53
C VAL A 176 -7.38 31.63 0.34
N GLU A 177 -6.93 32.75 -0.24
CA GLU A 177 -6.88 34.03 0.48
C GLU A 177 -8.26 34.47 1.00
N PHE A 178 -9.34 34.24 0.24
CA PHE A 178 -10.71 34.44 0.72
C PHE A 178 -11.01 33.55 1.95
N LEU A 179 -10.77 32.24 1.86
CA LEU A 179 -11.10 31.28 2.92
C LEU A 179 -10.34 31.53 4.24
N GLU A 180 -9.11 32.05 4.17
CA GLU A 180 -8.31 32.45 5.34
C GLU A 180 -8.93 33.65 6.09
N ASN A 181 -9.73 34.47 5.42
CA ASN A 181 -10.37 35.64 6.02
C ASN A 181 -11.82 35.38 6.46
N VAL A 182 -12.35 34.17 6.29
CA VAL A 182 -13.72 33.81 6.71
C VAL A 182 -13.73 33.41 8.19
N GLU A 183 -14.35 34.25 9.04
CA GLU A 183 -14.47 34.00 10.48
C GLU A 183 -15.69 33.13 10.87
N LYS A 184 -16.77 33.14 10.08
CA LYS A 184 -18.01 32.40 10.38
C LYS A 184 -18.49 31.64 9.15
N THR A 185 -18.92 30.41 9.38
CA THR A 185 -19.43 29.51 8.35
C THR A 185 -20.86 29.08 8.66
N GLU A 186 -21.62 28.82 7.62
CA GLU A 186 -22.95 28.19 7.64
C GLU A 186 -22.91 26.72 8.08
N LEU A 187 -21.73 26.10 8.01
CA LEU A 187 -21.48 24.73 8.43
C LEU A 187 -21.09 24.66 9.92
N ARG A 188 -21.35 23.49 10.53
CA ARG A 188 -20.77 23.13 11.82
C ARG A 188 -19.23 23.14 11.73
N GLU A 189 -18.59 23.48 12.83
CA GLU A 189 -17.16 23.80 12.87
C GLU A 189 -16.27 22.62 12.45
N GLY A 190 -16.63 21.39 12.82
CA GLY A 190 -15.88 20.19 12.44
C GLY A 190 -15.95 19.94 10.92
N LYS A 191 -17.14 20.04 10.32
CA LYS A 191 -17.31 19.91 8.86
C LYS A 191 -16.54 21.01 8.10
N ALA A 192 -16.64 22.26 8.55
CA ALA A 192 -15.92 23.38 7.94
C ALA A 192 -14.40 23.20 7.98
N LEU A 193 -13.86 22.78 9.13
CA LEU A 193 -12.43 22.58 9.31
C LEU A 193 -11.91 21.40 8.47
N ALA A 194 -12.64 20.28 8.44
CA ALA A 194 -12.25 19.11 7.64
C ALA A 194 -12.20 19.44 6.14
N LEU A 195 -13.21 20.12 5.61
CA LEU A 195 -13.24 20.53 4.20
C LEU A 195 -12.11 21.50 3.87
N ARG A 196 -11.78 22.44 4.77
CA ARG A 196 -10.64 23.35 4.59
C ARG A 196 -9.32 22.58 4.48
N ILE A 197 -9.10 21.61 5.35
CA ILE A 197 -7.89 20.76 5.33
C ILE A 197 -7.80 19.99 4.00
N LEU A 198 -8.91 19.35 3.57
CA LEU A 198 -8.96 18.59 2.32
C LEU A 198 -8.69 19.46 1.09
N ALA A 199 -9.34 20.63 1.02
CA ALA A 199 -9.16 21.58 -0.07
C ALA A 199 -7.72 22.11 -0.15
N TYR A 200 -7.12 22.48 0.97
CA TYR A 200 -5.75 22.98 0.98
C TYR A 200 -4.75 21.88 0.62
N LYS A 201 -4.97 20.67 1.14
CA LYS A 201 -4.15 19.51 0.83
C LYS A 201 -4.21 19.17 -0.67
N SER A 202 -5.39 19.19 -1.29
CA SER A 202 -5.57 18.79 -2.68
C SER A 202 -4.87 19.72 -3.67
N VAL A 203 -4.73 21.01 -3.35
CA VAL A 203 -4.02 21.99 -4.19
C VAL A 203 -2.55 22.22 -3.80
N GLY A 204 -2.04 21.47 -2.82
CA GLY A 204 -0.66 21.61 -2.33
C GLY A 204 -0.41 22.89 -1.53
N TYR A 205 -1.45 23.51 -0.96
CA TYR A 205 -1.30 24.67 -0.09
C TYR A 205 -0.79 24.25 1.29
N LYS A 206 0.12 25.04 1.87
CA LYS A 206 0.69 24.77 3.19
C LYS A 206 -0.36 25.01 4.28
N ILE A 207 -0.68 23.96 5.02
CA ILE A 207 -1.66 24.02 6.12
C ILE A 207 -0.94 24.46 7.41
N ASP A 208 -1.52 25.44 8.11
CA ASP A 208 -1.04 25.88 9.42
C ASP A 208 -1.25 24.77 10.47
N SER A 209 -0.25 24.51 11.32
CA SER A 209 -0.33 23.48 12.36
C SER A 209 -1.47 23.72 13.36
N SER A 210 -1.86 24.97 13.59
CA SER A 210 -2.98 25.32 14.47
C SER A 210 -4.33 24.79 13.97
N LEU A 211 -4.54 24.69 12.66
CA LEU A 211 -5.75 24.08 12.08
C LEU A 211 -5.80 22.58 12.36
N ILE A 212 -4.64 21.91 12.32
CA ILE A 212 -4.52 20.48 12.59
C ILE A 212 -4.69 20.19 14.08
N GLU A 213 -4.09 21.00 14.96
CA GLU A 213 -4.30 20.93 16.41
C GLU A 213 -5.79 21.09 16.76
N LYS A 214 -6.47 22.07 16.13
CA LYS A 214 -7.91 22.27 16.30
C LYS A 214 -8.74 21.10 15.77
N ALA A 215 -8.33 20.46 14.68
CA ALA A 215 -9.00 19.27 14.16
C ALA A 215 -8.91 18.11 15.16
N TRP A 216 -7.74 17.91 15.77
CA TRP A 216 -7.54 16.95 16.85
C TRP A 216 -8.34 17.27 18.12
N GLU A 217 -8.53 18.54 18.45
CA GLU A 217 -9.40 18.95 19.56
C GLU A 217 -10.87 18.62 19.28
N LEU A 218 -11.36 19.02 18.10
CA LEU A 218 -12.77 18.85 17.72
C LEU A 218 -13.17 17.39 17.55
N VAL A 219 -12.33 16.57 16.90
CA VAL A 219 -12.62 15.13 16.66
C VAL A 219 -12.76 14.33 17.96
N ASN A 220 -12.11 14.79 19.03
CA ASN A 220 -12.15 14.21 20.38
C ASN A 220 -13.15 14.91 21.31
N SER A 221 -13.86 15.93 20.84
CA SER A 221 -14.83 16.68 21.63
C SER A 221 -16.11 15.85 21.88
N LYS A 222 -16.81 16.16 22.97
CA LYS A 222 -18.05 15.44 23.32
C LYS A 222 -19.26 15.82 22.47
N ASP A 223 -19.21 16.99 21.84
CA ASP A 223 -20.31 17.58 21.06
C ASP A 223 -20.20 17.27 19.56
N ILE A 224 -19.16 16.54 19.15
CA ILE A 224 -18.92 16.13 17.76
C ILE A 224 -20.01 15.14 17.30
N THR A 225 -20.54 15.34 16.10
CA THR A 225 -21.39 14.33 15.46
C THR A 225 -20.54 13.20 14.89
N ILE A 226 -21.16 12.06 14.59
CA ILE A 226 -20.47 10.93 13.97
C ILE A 226 -20.06 11.31 12.53
N GLU A 227 -20.90 12.07 11.81
CA GLU A 227 -20.57 12.62 10.48
C GLU A 227 -19.33 13.52 10.54
N GLU A 228 -19.29 14.50 11.45
CA GLU A 228 -18.11 15.38 11.59
C GLU A 228 -16.88 14.60 12.03
N LYS A 229 -17.04 13.60 12.90
CA LYS A 229 -15.94 12.73 13.33
C LYS A 229 -15.37 11.94 12.16
N ALA A 230 -16.21 11.35 11.31
CA ALA A 230 -15.78 10.63 10.11
C ALA A 230 -15.08 11.59 9.12
N LEU A 231 -15.68 12.74 8.80
CA LEU A 231 -15.06 13.68 7.86
C LEU A 231 -13.72 14.25 8.38
N LEU A 232 -13.61 14.57 9.67
CA LEU A 232 -12.34 14.97 10.28
C LEU A 232 -11.32 13.83 10.29
N THR A 233 -11.76 12.59 10.52
CA THR A 233 -10.90 11.40 10.41
C THR A 233 -10.33 11.28 9.00
N TYR A 234 -11.18 11.43 7.97
CA TYR A 234 -10.74 11.44 6.58
C TYR A 234 -9.72 12.56 6.28
N ALA A 235 -9.98 13.77 6.78
CA ALA A 235 -9.08 14.91 6.60
C ALA A 235 -7.72 14.70 7.29
N LEU A 236 -7.71 14.18 8.52
CA LEU A 236 -6.48 13.86 9.27
C LEU A 236 -5.72 12.71 8.63
N LEU A 237 -6.41 11.68 8.13
CA LEU A 237 -5.81 10.58 7.36
C LEU A 237 -5.16 11.05 6.07
N ASN A 238 -5.77 12.01 5.36
CA ASN A 238 -5.20 12.64 4.16
C ASN A 238 -4.00 13.54 4.47
N TYR A 239 -3.99 14.18 5.64
CA TYR A 239 -2.92 15.08 6.05
C TYR A 239 -1.70 14.33 6.62
N GLU A 240 -1.92 13.46 7.61
CA GLU A 240 -0.86 12.77 8.37
C GLU A 240 -0.56 11.35 7.86
N GLY A 241 -1.49 10.74 7.12
CA GLY A 241 -1.45 9.31 6.81
C GLY A 241 -1.93 8.45 7.97
N LEU A 242 -1.68 7.14 7.86
CA LEU A 242 -1.97 6.18 8.92
C LEU A 242 -0.86 6.22 9.97
N SER A 243 -1.17 6.83 11.12
CA SER A 243 -0.35 6.97 12.30
C SER A 243 -0.98 6.21 13.48
N PHE A 244 -0.28 6.08 14.60
CA PHE A 244 -0.87 5.49 15.80
C PHE A 244 -2.13 6.26 16.23
N LYS A 245 -2.11 7.60 16.17
CA LYS A 245 -3.25 8.43 16.55
C LYS A 245 -4.43 8.27 15.59
N THR A 246 -4.18 8.25 14.27
CA THR A 246 -5.27 8.06 13.30
C THR A 246 -5.82 6.62 13.34
N ALA A 247 -5.01 5.62 13.73
CA ALA A 247 -5.49 4.27 14.05
C ALA A 247 -6.40 4.22 15.29
N VAL A 248 -6.15 5.05 16.32
CA VAL A 248 -7.09 5.22 17.45
C VAL A 248 -8.42 5.78 16.95
N LEU A 249 -8.39 6.86 16.15
CA LEU A 249 -9.61 7.47 15.61
C LEU A 249 -10.45 6.49 14.79
N LEU A 250 -9.80 5.69 13.93
CA LEU A 250 -10.46 4.65 13.14
C LEU A 250 -11.13 3.60 14.02
N ALA A 251 -10.43 3.10 15.04
CA ALA A 251 -10.97 2.13 15.99
C ALA A 251 -12.14 2.71 16.81
N GLU A 252 -12.05 3.97 17.24
CA GLU A 252 -13.16 4.66 17.89
C GLU A 252 -14.35 4.82 16.95
N LEU A 253 -14.13 5.21 15.70
CA LEU A 253 -15.18 5.36 14.70
C LEU A 253 -15.87 4.01 14.47
N GLU A 254 -15.15 2.91 14.33
CA GLU A 254 -15.75 1.58 14.25
C GLU A 254 -16.58 1.19 15.47
N ASN A 255 -16.21 1.63 16.66
CA ASN A 255 -16.96 1.35 17.89
C ASN A 255 -18.24 2.20 18.00
N LEU A 256 -18.40 3.22 17.16
CA LEU A 256 -19.62 4.01 17.04
C LEU A 256 -20.61 3.44 16.02
N LYS A 257 -20.29 2.31 15.37
CA LYS A 257 -21.19 1.66 14.43
C LYS A 257 -22.47 1.15 15.10
N ASP A 258 -23.54 1.12 14.34
CA ASP A 258 -24.71 0.32 14.63
C ASP A 258 -24.61 -1.01 13.87
N GLU A 259 -24.99 -2.10 14.55
CA GLU A 259 -24.89 -3.46 14.01
C GLU A 259 -26.21 -4.21 14.28
N ASP A 260 -27.05 -4.28 13.24
CA ASP A 260 -28.26 -5.13 13.23
C ASP A 260 -28.10 -6.21 12.13
N SER A 261 -28.55 -5.93 10.90
CA SER A 261 -28.34 -6.79 9.72
C SER A 261 -27.21 -6.29 8.80
N PHE A 262 -26.75 -5.06 9.04
CA PHE A 262 -25.65 -4.38 8.36
C PHE A 262 -24.80 -3.65 9.38
N VAL A 263 -23.59 -3.28 8.98
CA VAL A 263 -22.80 -2.27 9.69
C VAL A 263 -23.02 -0.92 9.03
N TYR A 264 -23.47 0.06 9.81
CA TYR A 264 -23.68 1.43 9.36
C TYR A 264 -23.38 2.43 10.48
N TRP A 265 -23.29 3.71 10.13
CA TRP A 265 -23.07 4.82 11.05
C TRP A 265 -24.14 5.87 10.85
N ALA A 266 -24.55 6.49 11.95
CA ALA A 266 -25.60 7.49 11.90
C ALA A 266 -25.57 8.40 13.13
N ASN A 267 -25.75 9.69 12.93
CA ASN A 267 -25.94 10.63 14.03
C ASN A 267 -27.13 10.23 14.91
N LYS A 268 -27.02 10.50 16.22
CA LYS A 268 -28.17 10.36 17.13
C LYS A 268 -29.24 11.39 16.74
N PRO A 269 -30.53 11.01 16.73
CA PRO A 269 -31.59 11.93 16.33
C PRO A 269 -31.73 13.07 17.36
N GLU A 270 -31.67 14.31 16.90
CA GLU A 270 -32.08 15.49 17.68
C GLU A 270 -33.46 15.96 17.20
N GLY A 271 -34.49 15.78 18.03
CA GLY A 271 -35.86 16.24 17.73
C GLY A 271 -36.55 15.46 16.61
N LEU A 272 -37.14 16.17 15.64
CA LEU A 272 -37.87 15.61 14.48
C LEU A 272 -37.00 15.48 13.21
N VAL A 273 -35.67 15.60 13.35
CA VAL A 273 -34.73 15.60 12.22
C VAL A 273 -34.39 14.16 11.80
N GLU A 274 -34.31 13.97 10.49
CA GLU A 274 -34.04 12.70 9.81
C GLU A 274 -32.62 12.20 10.15
N ARG A 275 -32.48 10.89 10.31
CA ARG A 275 -31.20 10.25 10.63
C ARG A 275 -30.35 10.23 9.36
N ASP A 276 -29.28 11.02 9.28
CA ASP A 276 -28.33 10.97 8.15
C ASP A 276 -27.46 9.70 8.26
N VAL A 277 -27.96 8.62 7.66
CA VAL A 277 -27.31 7.30 7.69
C VAL A 277 -26.36 7.12 6.50
N ILE A 278 -26.73 7.60 5.30
CA ILE A 278 -25.98 7.32 4.07
C ILE A 278 -24.66 8.10 4.05
N THR A 279 -24.69 9.43 4.26
CA THR A 279 -23.49 10.28 4.27
C THR A 279 -22.52 9.81 5.34
N THR A 280 -23.01 9.62 6.56
CA THR A 280 -22.19 9.19 7.71
C THR A 280 -21.56 7.82 7.45
N SER A 281 -22.33 6.86 6.93
CA SER A 281 -21.80 5.53 6.62
C SER A 281 -20.83 5.54 5.46
N ALA A 282 -21.06 6.37 4.43
CA ALA A 282 -20.15 6.52 3.31
C ALA A 282 -18.79 7.08 3.77
N LEU A 283 -18.79 8.13 4.60
CA LEU A 283 -17.56 8.70 5.17
C LEU A 283 -16.80 7.69 6.05
N ALA A 284 -17.49 6.99 6.95
CA ALA A 284 -16.83 5.98 7.78
C ALA A 284 -16.29 4.80 6.96
N THR A 285 -17.03 4.36 5.93
CA THR A 285 -16.56 3.32 4.99
C THR A 285 -15.35 3.79 4.21
N LEU A 286 -15.33 5.06 3.78
CA LEU A 286 -14.21 5.69 3.10
C LEU A 286 -12.95 5.69 3.98
N ASP A 287 -13.08 6.04 5.26
CA ASP A 287 -11.97 6.02 6.24
C ASP A 287 -11.39 4.62 6.43
N ILE A 288 -12.26 3.62 6.58
CA ILE A 288 -11.84 2.22 6.73
C ILE A 288 -11.18 1.73 5.45
N GLY A 289 -11.76 2.01 4.28
CA GLY A 289 -11.17 1.68 2.99
C GLY A 289 -9.80 2.31 2.80
N TYR A 290 -9.63 3.57 3.22
CA TYR A 290 -8.37 4.28 3.19
C TYR A 290 -7.30 3.59 4.07
N ALA A 291 -7.67 3.24 5.31
CA ALA A 291 -6.77 2.60 6.25
C ALA A 291 -6.29 1.22 5.78
N GLU A 292 -7.18 0.44 5.18
CA GLU A 292 -6.89 -0.88 4.62
C GLU A 292 -5.91 -0.81 3.45
N LEU A 293 -6.08 0.16 2.55
CA LEU A 293 -5.14 0.44 1.45
C LEU A 293 -3.76 0.85 1.95
N GLY A 294 -3.70 1.65 3.02
CA GLY A 294 -2.44 2.17 3.55
C GLY A 294 -1.71 3.15 2.62
N LEU A 295 -2.39 3.70 1.61
CA LEU A 295 -1.87 4.69 0.67
C LEU A 295 -2.76 5.96 0.65
N PRO A 296 -2.17 7.17 0.52
CA PRO A 296 -2.91 8.40 0.20
C PRO A 296 -3.84 8.24 -1.02
N PRO A 297 -4.98 8.97 -1.14
CA PRO A 297 -5.97 8.65 -2.17
C PRO A 297 -5.43 8.83 -3.59
N ALA A 298 -4.59 9.86 -3.78
CA ALA A 298 -3.89 10.09 -5.03
C ALA A 298 -2.94 8.93 -5.41
N LEU A 299 -2.24 8.36 -4.43
CA LEU A 299 -1.36 7.21 -4.62
C LEU A 299 -2.16 5.92 -4.86
N ALA A 300 -3.26 5.73 -4.13
CA ALA A 300 -4.17 4.61 -4.34
C ALA A 300 -4.78 4.67 -5.76
N SER A 301 -5.26 5.84 -6.18
CA SER A 301 -5.79 6.06 -7.53
C SER A 301 -4.74 5.78 -8.61
N PHE A 302 -3.52 6.30 -8.44
CA PHE A 302 -2.43 6.04 -9.38
C PHE A 302 -2.02 4.56 -9.42
N SER A 303 -1.95 3.89 -8.27
CA SER A 303 -1.71 2.45 -8.18
C SER A 303 -2.76 1.64 -8.96
N ARG A 304 -4.05 2.01 -8.85
CA ARG A 304 -5.12 1.36 -9.62
C ARG A 304 -4.99 1.61 -11.12
N GLU A 305 -4.59 2.81 -11.55
CA GLU A 305 -4.29 3.12 -12.96
C GLU A 305 -3.15 2.23 -13.49
N LEU A 306 -2.06 2.07 -12.73
CA LEU A 306 -0.96 1.17 -13.08
C LEU A 306 -1.40 -0.29 -13.18
N CYS A 307 -2.23 -0.75 -12.25
CA CYS A 307 -2.80 -2.09 -12.30
C CYS A 307 -3.72 -2.31 -13.50
N SER A 308 -4.51 -1.30 -13.89
CA SER A 308 -5.32 -1.35 -15.10
C SER A 308 -4.45 -1.56 -16.34
N VAL A 309 -3.31 -0.85 -16.46
CA VAL A 309 -2.35 -1.05 -17.57
C VAL A 309 -1.81 -2.48 -17.60
N ILE A 310 -1.44 -3.05 -16.44
CA ILE A 310 -0.96 -4.44 -16.37
C ILE A 310 -2.03 -5.41 -16.88
N LEU A 311 -3.26 -5.30 -16.35
CA LEU A 311 -4.34 -6.23 -16.64
C LEU A 311 -4.79 -6.15 -18.10
N SER A 312 -4.90 -4.94 -18.66
CA SER A 312 -5.31 -4.74 -20.06
C SER A 312 -4.26 -5.19 -21.07
N SER A 313 -2.99 -5.28 -20.65
CA SER A 313 -1.86 -5.60 -21.53
C SER A 313 -1.49 -7.09 -21.56
N GLN A 314 -2.29 -7.98 -20.95
CA GLN A 314 -2.05 -9.42 -21.02
C GLN A 314 -2.29 -9.92 -22.46
N ASN A 315 -1.31 -10.61 -23.03
CA ASN A 315 -1.44 -11.16 -24.37
C ASN A 315 -2.43 -12.35 -24.38
N PRO A 316 -3.00 -12.70 -25.56
CA PRO A 316 -3.89 -13.87 -25.68
C PRO A 316 -3.24 -15.20 -25.30
N ASP A 317 -1.91 -15.29 -25.36
CA ASP A 317 -1.14 -16.46 -24.93
C ASP A 317 -0.97 -16.54 -23.40
N GLY A 318 -1.48 -15.56 -22.65
CA GLY A 318 -1.43 -15.48 -21.19
C GLY A 318 -0.19 -14.75 -20.65
N GLY A 319 0.87 -14.57 -21.42
CA GLY A 319 2.06 -13.87 -20.93
C GLY A 319 1.98 -12.35 -21.07
N TRP A 320 3.01 -11.68 -20.55
CA TRP A 320 3.26 -10.25 -20.78
C TRP A 320 4.59 -10.05 -21.49
N SER A 321 4.69 -8.93 -22.19
CA SER A 321 5.91 -8.46 -22.86
C SER A 321 6.43 -7.18 -22.21
N TYR A 322 7.46 -6.53 -22.75
CA TYR A 322 7.94 -5.25 -22.17
C TYR A 322 6.97 -4.09 -22.42
N LEU A 323 6.25 -4.12 -23.54
CA LEU A 323 5.32 -3.10 -24.01
C LEU A 323 4.13 -3.79 -24.67
N GLU A 324 2.94 -3.22 -24.52
CA GLU A 324 1.71 -3.75 -25.12
C GLU A 324 1.88 -4.07 -26.63
N GLY A 325 1.29 -5.19 -27.07
CA GLY A 325 1.31 -5.64 -28.47
C GLY A 325 2.57 -6.39 -28.91
N TYR A 326 3.61 -6.47 -28.07
CA TYR A 326 4.78 -7.31 -28.34
C TYR A 326 4.61 -8.75 -27.82
N PRO A 327 5.34 -9.73 -28.39
CA PRO A 327 5.30 -11.12 -27.91
C PRO A 327 5.70 -11.27 -26.44
N SER A 328 4.96 -12.11 -25.73
CA SER A 328 5.22 -12.43 -24.32
C SER A 328 6.64 -12.93 -24.08
N ASN A 329 7.23 -12.53 -22.95
CA ASN A 329 8.56 -12.97 -22.52
C ASN A 329 8.63 -13.23 -21.02
N GLU A 330 9.63 -14.01 -20.63
CA GLU A 330 9.75 -14.60 -19.29
C GLU A 330 10.03 -13.55 -18.22
N ILE A 331 10.78 -12.50 -18.56
CA ILE A 331 11.21 -11.47 -17.62
C ILE A 331 10.03 -10.57 -17.26
N ALA A 332 9.33 -10.03 -18.25
CA ALA A 332 8.15 -9.21 -18.02
C ALA A 332 7.05 -10.00 -17.29
N THR A 333 6.77 -11.22 -17.76
CA THR A 333 5.80 -12.10 -17.09
C THR A 333 6.19 -12.41 -15.65
N TYR A 334 7.48 -12.66 -15.38
CA TYR A 334 7.99 -12.84 -14.02
C TYR A 334 7.77 -11.61 -13.14
N TYR A 335 8.12 -10.41 -13.60
CA TYR A 335 7.97 -9.20 -12.79
C TYR A 335 6.51 -8.83 -12.56
N VAL A 336 5.65 -8.98 -13.58
CA VAL A 336 4.20 -8.80 -13.42
C VAL A 336 3.67 -9.77 -12.37
N LEU A 337 3.87 -11.08 -12.54
CA LEU A 337 3.32 -12.07 -11.61
C LEU A 337 3.95 -12.03 -10.21
N SER A 338 5.21 -11.61 -10.09
CA SER A 338 5.86 -11.46 -8.79
C SER A 338 5.28 -10.31 -7.97
N ASN A 339 4.53 -9.40 -8.59
CA ASN A 339 3.95 -8.20 -7.96
C ASN A 339 2.44 -8.06 -8.24
N ILE A 340 1.81 -9.07 -8.83
CA ILE A 340 0.39 -9.01 -9.23
C ILE A 340 -0.54 -8.96 -8.01
N GLU A 341 -0.07 -9.38 -6.83
CA GLU A 341 -0.84 -9.31 -5.59
C GLU A 341 -1.19 -7.88 -5.15
N TYR A 342 -0.45 -6.89 -5.65
CA TYR A 342 -0.77 -5.47 -5.48
C TYR A 342 -1.89 -5.00 -6.41
N CYS A 343 -2.23 -5.80 -7.42
CA CYS A 343 -3.31 -5.55 -8.36
C CYS A 343 -4.49 -6.48 -8.06
N PHE A 344 -5.65 -5.91 -7.80
CA PHE A 344 -6.81 -6.58 -7.20
C PHE A 344 -7.56 -7.57 -8.10
N SER A 345 -6.88 -8.36 -8.94
CA SER A 345 -7.49 -9.43 -9.72
C SER A 345 -6.59 -10.68 -9.82
N ARG A 346 -7.19 -11.85 -9.64
CA ARG A 346 -6.56 -13.17 -9.93
C ARG A 346 -6.79 -13.61 -11.37
N GLU A 347 -7.58 -12.88 -12.15
CA GLU A 347 -7.88 -13.22 -13.53
C GLU A 347 -6.62 -13.06 -14.39
N GLY A 348 -6.32 -14.06 -15.22
CA GLY A 348 -5.12 -14.08 -16.07
C GLY A 348 -3.89 -14.76 -15.45
N VAL A 349 -3.82 -14.96 -14.13
CA VAL A 349 -2.68 -15.64 -13.49
C VAL A 349 -2.53 -17.07 -14.00
N ASP A 350 -3.62 -17.84 -14.06
CA ASP A 350 -3.59 -19.24 -14.51
C ASP A 350 -3.08 -19.36 -15.96
N LYS A 351 -3.56 -18.50 -16.87
CA LYS A 351 -3.10 -18.46 -18.27
C LYS A 351 -1.60 -18.16 -18.36
N ALA A 352 -1.12 -17.23 -17.53
CA ALA A 352 0.29 -16.89 -17.50
C ALA A 352 1.18 -18.02 -16.94
N LEU A 353 0.68 -18.78 -15.96
CA LEU A 353 1.37 -19.96 -15.44
C LEU A 353 1.36 -21.12 -16.44
N GLU A 354 0.27 -21.32 -17.19
CA GLU A 354 0.21 -22.29 -18.30
C GLU A 354 1.21 -21.92 -19.40
N TRP A 355 1.24 -20.67 -19.83
CA TRP A 355 2.23 -20.13 -20.75
C TRP A 355 3.66 -20.39 -20.27
N ALA A 356 3.94 -20.12 -18.99
CA ALA A 356 5.25 -20.34 -18.40
C ALA A 356 5.65 -21.83 -18.40
N ARG A 357 4.70 -22.76 -18.22
CA ARG A 357 4.97 -24.21 -18.33
C ARG A 357 5.35 -24.60 -19.75
N GLU A 358 4.64 -24.09 -20.76
CA GLU A 358 4.95 -24.38 -22.16
C GLU A 358 6.35 -23.87 -22.55
N LYS A 359 6.71 -22.66 -22.09
CA LYS A 359 8.02 -22.06 -22.35
C LYS A 359 9.17 -22.80 -21.69
N LEU A 360 8.96 -23.43 -20.53
CA LEU A 360 10.02 -24.16 -19.83
C LEU A 360 10.63 -25.25 -20.72
N SER A 361 9.79 -25.99 -21.45
CA SER A 361 10.26 -27.03 -22.38
C SER A 361 11.08 -26.48 -23.55
N VAL A 362 10.73 -25.31 -24.06
CA VAL A 362 11.45 -24.64 -25.14
C VAL A 362 12.79 -24.11 -24.62
N ASN A 363 12.77 -23.44 -23.47
CA ASN A 363 13.93 -22.84 -22.84
C ASN A 363 14.96 -23.91 -22.41
N LYS A 364 14.52 -25.05 -21.88
CA LYS A 364 15.38 -26.22 -21.59
C LYS A 364 16.15 -26.68 -22.83
N LYS A 365 15.46 -26.86 -23.96
CA LYS A 365 16.11 -27.28 -25.22
C LYS A 365 17.14 -26.26 -25.69
N GLU A 366 16.86 -24.97 -25.52
CA GLU A 366 17.78 -23.91 -25.92
C GLU A 366 19.07 -23.90 -25.08
N VAL A 367 18.97 -23.95 -23.75
CA VAL A 367 20.16 -23.94 -22.87
C VAL A 367 21.01 -25.20 -23.03
N LEU A 368 20.37 -26.37 -23.21
CA LEU A 368 21.10 -27.62 -23.48
C LEU A 368 21.80 -27.59 -24.84
N ARG A 369 21.20 -26.97 -25.86
CA ARG A 369 21.79 -26.81 -27.19
C ARG A 369 22.97 -25.83 -27.17
N LYS A 370 22.82 -24.69 -26.49
CA LYS A 370 23.85 -23.64 -26.41
C LYS A 370 24.96 -24.00 -25.42
N ARG A 371 24.71 -24.92 -24.48
CA ARG A 371 25.60 -25.23 -23.35
C ARG A 371 25.91 -24.02 -22.48
N GLU A 372 24.97 -23.08 -22.42
CA GLU A 372 25.07 -21.83 -21.67
C GLU A 372 23.74 -21.58 -20.96
N LEU A 373 23.81 -21.06 -19.73
CA LEU A 373 22.62 -20.62 -19.00
C LEU A 373 22.04 -19.38 -19.69
N SER A 374 20.71 -19.23 -19.70
CA SER A 374 20.07 -18.04 -20.27
C SER A 374 19.15 -17.37 -19.25
N PRO A 375 19.06 -16.02 -19.24
CA PRO A 375 18.11 -15.31 -18.38
C PRO A 375 16.68 -15.80 -18.57
N ARG A 376 16.25 -16.05 -19.81
CA ARG A 376 14.88 -16.55 -20.11
C ARG A 376 14.56 -17.83 -19.35
N TYR A 377 15.46 -18.81 -19.41
CA TYR A 377 15.30 -20.08 -18.69
C TYR A 377 15.27 -19.87 -17.18
N VAL A 378 16.14 -19.00 -16.64
CA VAL A 378 16.21 -18.72 -15.20
C VAL A 378 14.95 -18.03 -14.70
N TYR A 379 14.50 -16.93 -15.33
CA TYR A 379 13.27 -16.23 -14.92
C TYR A 379 12.03 -17.11 -15.07
N ASN A 380 12.00 -18.02 -16.05
CA ASN A 380 10.95 -19.03 -16.17
C ASN A 380 10.93 -19.99 -14.97
N ILE A 381 12.09 -20.46 -14.52
CA ILE A 381 12.22 -21.30 -13.32
C ILE A 381 11.80 -20.52 -12.07
N LEU A 382 12.32 -19.30 -11.90
CA LEU A 382 11.99 -18.44 -10.75
C LEU A 382 10.49 -18.21 -10.65
N LEU A 383 9.83 -17.96 -11.79
CA LEU A 383 8.38 -17.82 -11.86
C LEU A 383 7.65 -19.10 -11.41
N LEU A 384 7.95 -20.24 -12.04
CA LEU A 384 7.27 -21.50 -11.73
C LEU A 384 7.55 -21.97 -10.30
N ALA A 385 8.77 -21.77 -9.79
CA ALA A 385 9.13 -22.09 -8.42
C ALA A 385 8.36 -21.24 -7.41
N ARG A 386 8.24 -19.91 -7.66
CA ARG A 386 7.48 -18.99 -6.79
C ARG A 386 6.03 -19.43 -6.60
N PHE A 387 5.38 -19.89 -7.68
CA PHE A 387 4.00 -20.37 -7.65
C PHE A 387 3.87 -21.86 -7.33
N ASN A 388 4.95 -22.51 -6.88
CA ASN A 388 5.00 -23.93 -6.56
C ASN A 388 4.49 -24.85 -7.70
N MET A 389 4.78 -24.47 -8.94
CA MET A 389 4.38 -25.17 -10.16
C MET A 389 5.37 -26.26 -10.59
N LEU A 390 6.45 -26.48 -9.85
CA LEU A 390 7.44 -27.52 -10.15
C LEU A 390 7.34 -28.65 -9.14
N ASP A 391 7.11 -29.87 -9.62
CA ASP A 391 7.13 -31.07 -8.77
C ASP A 391 8.58 -31.47 -8.39
N GLY A 392 8.72 -32.48 -7.53
CA GLY A 392 10.04 -32.92 -7.06
C GLY A 392 10.97 -33.46 -8.16
N ASN A 393 10.42 -34.10 -9.20
CA ASN A 393 11.18 -34.61 -10.32
C ASN A 393 11.59 -33.48 -11.26
N GLU A 394 10.67 -32.55 -11.56
CA GLU A 394 10.96 -31.35 -12.35
C GLU A 394 12.02 -30.48 -11.67
N LYS A 395 11.94 -30.31 -10.35
CA LYS A 395 12.97 -29.59 -9.58
C LYS A 395 14.34 -30.26 -9.74
N LYS A 396 14.41 -31.58 -9.52
CA LYS A 396 15.63 -32.36 -9.67
C LYS A 396 16.22 -32.26 -11.08
N GLU A 397 15.41 -32.42 -12.11
CA GLU A 397 15.83 -32.32 -13.50
C GLU A 397 16.43 -30.94 -13.81
N ASN A 398 15.76 -29.86 -13.40
CA ASN A 398 16.27 -28.51 -13.65
C ASN A 398 17.56 -28.23 -12.85
N ILE A 399 17.70 -28.75 -11.62
CA ILE A 399 18.95 -28.69 -10.85
C ILE A 399 20.08 -29.38 -11.62
N GLU A 400 19.84 -30.59 -12.14
CA GLU A 400 20.83 -31.35 -12.92
C GLU A 400 21.22 -30.61 -14.20
N ILE A 401 20.25 -30.02 -14.91
CA ILE A 401 20.51 -29.20 -16.11
C ILE A 401 21.39 -28.01 -15.74
N ILE A 402 21.02 -27.20 -14.75
CA ILE A 402 21.79 -26.01 -14.34
C ILE A 402 23.23 -26.42 -13.98
N LYS A 403 23.40 -27.45 -13.14
CA LYS A 403 24.73 -27.93 -12.74
C LYS A 403 25.54 -28.50 -13.92
N SER A 404 24.89 -29.06 -14.94
CA SER A 404 25.56 -29.54 -16.16
C SER A 404 26.09 -28.43 -17.08
N LEU A 405 25.63 -27.19 -16.90
CA LEU A 405 26.02 -26.02 -17.69
C LEU A 405 27.19 -25.23 -17.07
N LYS A 406 27.74 -25.70 -15.95
CA LYS A 406 28.90 -25.09 -15.29
C LYS A 406 30.13 -25.09 -16.21
N LEU A 407 30.87 -23.99 -16.21
CA LEU A 407 32.20 -23.92 -16.83
C LEU A 407 33.27 -24.49 -15.89
N LYS A 408 33.07 -24.32 -14.58
CA LYS A 408 33.88 -24.83 -13.48
C LYS A 408 32.96 -25.02 -12.26
N ASP A 409 33.38 -25.79 -11.26
CA ASP A 409 32.64 -25.94 -10.01
C ASP A 409 32.19 -24.58 -9.45
N GLY A 410 30.89 -24.44 -9.23
CA GLY A 410 30.22 -23.20 -8.81
C GLY A 410 30.17 -22.04 -9.82
N LEU A 411 30.67 -22.17 -11.06
CA LEU A 411 30.81 -21.04 -11.98
C LEU A 411 30.08 -21.23 -13.31
N TRP A 412 29.30 -20.23 -13.69
CA TRP A 412 28.57 -20.15 -14.95
C TRP A 412 28.98 -18.91 -15.73
N GLY A 413 28.82 -18.97 -17.06
CA GLY A 413 29.21 -17.88 -17.92
C GLY A 413 28.97 -18.22 -19.38
N ASN A 414 29.74 -17.58 -20.24
CA ASN A 414 29.64 -17.68 -21.68
C ASN A 414 31.03 -17.82 -22.32
N VAL A 415 31.15 -17.54 -23.61
CA VAL A 415 32.41 -17.56 -24.37
C VAL A 415 33.54 -16.72 -23.77
N LEU A 416 33.27 -15.74 -22.91
CA LEU A 416 34.27 -14.93 -22.21
C LEU A 416 34.77 -15.58 -20.90
N GLY A 417 34.27 -16.76 -20.54
CA GLY A 417 34.52 -17.44 -19.28
C GLY A 417 33.43 -17.18 -18.24
N PRO A 418 33.67 -17.56 -16.96
CA PRO A 418 32.75 -17.29 -15.87
C PRO A 418 32.33 -15.81 -15.81
N GLN A 419 31.03 -15.56 -15.72
CA GLN A 419 30.48 -14.21 -15.63
C GLN A 419 29.71 -13.99 -14.33
N PRO A 420 29.81 -12.80 -13.71
CA PRO A 420 29.11 -12.50 -12.45
C PRO A 420 27.60 -12.67 -12.56
N LYS A 421 26.98 -12.10 -13.60
CA LYS A 421 25.53 -12.16 -13.83
C LYS A 421 25.04 -13.60 -14.01
N ASP A 422 25.71 -14.38 -14.85
CA ASP A 422 25.32 -15.77 -15.14
C ASP A 422 25.47 -16.67 -13.91
N THR A 423 26.54 -16.47 -13.14
CA THR A 423 26.77 -17.18 -11.87
C THR A 423 25.72 -16.81 -10.81
N ALA A 424 25.38 -15.53 -10.69
CA ALA A 424 24.32 -15.07 -9.80
C ALA A 424 22.94 -15.64 -10.19
N LEU A 425 22.60 -15.63 -11.47
CA LEU A 425 21.37 -16.23 -12.00
C LEU A 425 21.29 -17.74 -11.72
N ALA A 426 22.41 -18.46 -11.84
CA ALA A 426 22.48 -19.88 -11.48
C ALA A 426 22.20 -20.10 -9.99
N VAL A 427 22.81 -19.30 -9.11
CA VAL A 427 22.58 -19.34 -7.66
C VAL A 427 21.10 -19.07 -7.34
N LYS A 428 20.51 -18.02 -7.92
CA LYS A 428 19.07 -17.70 -7.75
C LYS A 428 18.18 -18.87 -8.15
N ALA A 429 18.44 -19.49 -9.31
CA ALA A 429 17.68 -20.64 -9.78
C ALA A 429 17.83 -21.87 -8.86
N LEU A 430 19.05 -22.20 -8.43
CA LEU A 430 19.30 -23.33 -7.54
C LEU A 430 18.62 -23.15 -6.17
N LEU A 431 18.72 -21.95 -5.57
CA LEU A 431 18.04 -21.63 -4.32
C LEU A 431 16.51 -21.74 -4.47
N ALA A 432 15.94 -21.19 -5.56
CA ALA A 432 14.51 -21.28 -5.83
C ALA A 432 14.02 -22.72 -6.04
N LEU A 433 14.86 -23.61 -6.56
CA LEU A 433 14.57 -25.03 -6.72
C LEU A 433 14.74 -25.85 -5.43
N GLY A 434 15.17 -25.21 -4.33
CA GLY A 434 15.31 -25.83 -3.01
C GLY A 434 16.68 -26.44 -2.73
N VAL A 435 17.72 -26.09 -3.51
CA VAL A 435 19.10 -26.47 -3.19
C VAL A 435 19.55 -25.71 -1.94
N PRO A 436 20.09 -26.38 -0.92
CA PRO A 436 20.46 -25.73 0.33
C PRO A 436 21.59 -24.72 0.11
N PRO A 437 21.62 -23.58 0.83
CA PRO A 437 22.71 -22.61 0.76
C PRO A 437 24.11 -23.20 0.96
N SER A 438 24.24 -24.29 1.72
CA SER A 438 25.49 -24.99 1.99
C SER A 438 25.98 -25.90 0.85
N ASP A 439 25.24 -26.01 -0.25
CA ASP A 439 25.66 -26.76 -1.44
C ASP A 439 27.00 -26.24 -1.96
N GLN A 440 27.89 -27.16 -2.34
CA GLN A 440 29.25 -26.83 -2.76
C GLN A 440 29.27 -25.83 -3.91
N ASP A 441 28.39 -25.97 -4.91
CA ASP A 441 28.38 -25.07 -6.06
C ASP A 441 27.95 -23.65 -5.67
N ILE A 442 27.01 -23.52 -4.74
CA ILE A 442 26.55 -22.22 -4.23
C ILE A 442 27.65 -21.54 -3.42
N GLN A 443 28.37 -22.29 -2.58
CA GLN A 443 29.47 -21.76 -1.77
C GLN A 443 30.68 -21.35 -2.62
N GLU A 444 31.01 -22.12 -3.66
CA GLU A 444 32.06 -21.75 -4.62
C GLU A 444 31.66 -20.51 -5.44
N ALA A 445 30.40 -20.42 -5.88
CA ALA A 445 29.85 -19.24 -6.54
C ALA A 445 29.97 -17.98 -5.66
N LYS A 446 29.52 -18.07 -4.40
CA LYS A 446 29.63 -16.99 -3.41
C LYS A 446 31.09 -16.55 -3.26
N ARG A 447 32.00 -17.49 -3.02
CA ARG A 447 33.41 -17.19 -2.79
C ARG A 447 34.04 -16.47 -3.99
N TRP A 448 33.73 -16.93 -5.20
CA TRP A 448 34.26 -16.31 -6.41
C TRP A 448 33.67 -14.91 -6.66
N LEU A 449 32.35 -14.74 -6.53
CA LEU A 449 31.71 -13.43 -6.72
C LEU A 449 32.29 -12.38 -5.76
N LEU A 450 32.49 -12.73 -4.49
CA LEU A 450 33.11 -11.85 -3.49
C LEU A 450 34.60 -11.59 -3.76
N SER A 451 35.32 -12.53 -4.39
CA SER A 451 36.76 -12.37 -4.63
C SER A 451 37.09 -11.48 -5.83
N ILE A 452 36.15 -11.29 -6.75
CA ILE A 452 36.40 -10.56 -8.01
C ILE A 452 35.95 -9.10 -7.99
N SER A 453 35.22 -8.67 -6.95
CA SER A 453 34.86 -7.27 -6.78
C SER A 453 34.68 -6.90 -5.31
N GLU A 454 35.29 -5.78 -4.92
CA GLU A 454 35.01 -5.09 -3.66
C GLU A 454 34.06 -3.89 -3.86
N GLY A 455 33.43 -3.76 -5.03
CA GLY A 455 32.46 -2.71 -5.37
C GLY A 455 31.34 -3.26 -6.24
N GLY A 456 31.00 -2.62 -7.36
CA GLY A 456 30.00 -3.16 -8.29
C GLY A 456 30.54 -4.35 -9.11
N TRP A 457 29.65 -5.10 -9.74
CA TRP A 457 30.00 -6.11 -10.74
C TRP A 457 29.68 -5.63 -12.16
N GLY A 458 30.54 -6.02 -13.10
CA GLY A 458 30.37 -5.80 -14.54
C GLY A 458 30.77 -7.03 -15.34
N THR A 459 31.11 -6.84 -16.61
CA THR A 459 31.66 -7.93 -17.44
C THR A 459 33.04 -8.31 -16.92
N TYR A 460 33.25 -9.60 -16.63
CA TYR A 460 34.53 -10.09 -16.14
C TYR A 460 35.29 -10.75 -17.28
N VAL A 461 36.53 -10.30 -17.50
CA VAL A 461 37.40 -10.84 -18.55
C VAL A 461 38.61 -11.48 -17.90
N GLN A 462 38.75 -12.79 -18.10
CA GLN A 462 39.92 -13.53 -17.67
C GLN A 462 40.83 -13.80 -18.86
N THR A 463 41.96 -13.08 -18.92
CA THR A 463 43.01 -13.36 -19.90
C THR A 463 44.07 -14.29 -19.31
N GLU A 464 44.95 -14.85 -20.15
CA GLU A 464 46.11 -15.64 -19.68
C GLU A 464 47.05 -14.87 -18.74
N TYR A 465 47.07 -13.54 -18.82
CA TYR A 465 48.05 -12.69 -18.12
C TYR A 465 47.48 -12.02 -16.87
N TYR A 466 46.21 -11.59 -16.92
CA TYR A 466 45.53 -10.97 -15.79
C TYR A 466 44.00 -11.02 -15.94
N PRO A 467 43.27 -11.20 -14.84
CA PRO A 467 41.84 -10.92 -14.79
C PRO A 467 41.58 -9.42 -14.65
N TYR A 468 40.50 -8.93 -15.25
CA TYR A 468 39.99 -7.59 -14.97
C TYR A 468 38.47 -7.53 -15.15
N MET A 469 37.85 -6.57 -14.46
CA MET A 469 36.43 -6.27 -14.60
C MET A 469 36.27 -4.99 -15.42
N ILE A 470 35.45 -5.05 -16.46
CA ILE A 470 35.00 -3.86 -17.19
C ILE A 470 34.13 -3.02 -16.23
N THR A 471 33.98 -1.72 -16.49
CA THR A 471 33.16 -0.78 -15.73
C THR A 471 31.95 -1.47 -15.08
N PRO A 472 31.91 -1.52 -13.74
CA PRO A 472 30.78 -2.10 -13.03
C PRO A 472 29.45 -1.46 -13.40
N GLU A 473 28.41 -2.28 -13.47
CA GLU A 473 27.07 -1.88 -13.90
C GLU A 473 26.08 -2.10 -12.76
N VAL A 474 25.15 -1.17 -12.59
CA VAL A 474 24.11 -1.26 -11.56
C VAL A 474 23.22 -2.48 -11.80
N GLU A 475 22.83 -2.78 -13.04
CA GLU A 475 21.99 -3.94 -13.35
C GLU A 475 22.66 -5.27 -12.94
N THR A 476 23.93 -5.44 -13.29
CA THR A 476 24.69 -6.66 -12.94
C THR A 476 24.94 -6.72 -11.43
N THR A 477 25.23 -5.59 -10.79
CA THR A 477 25.44 -5.51 -9.35
C THR A 477 24.18 -5.87 -8.57
N LEU A 478 23.02 -5.37 -8.98
CA LEU A 478 21.73 -5.73 -8.37
C LEU A 478 21.47 -7.23 -8.49
N GLU A 479 21.72 -7.82 -9.66
CA GLU A 479 21.53 -9.27 -9.87
C GLU A 479 22.43 -10.11 -8.95
N VAL A 480 23.69 -9.70 -8.79
CA VAL A 480 24.66 -10.36 -7.90
C VAL A 480 24.28 -10.18 -6.43
N LEU A 481 23.94 -8.96 -6.00
CA LEU A 481 23.53 -8.70 -4.62
C LEU A 481 22.25 -9.48 -4.27
N GLU A 482 21.23 -9.48 -5.12
CA GLU A 482 20.01 -10.28 -4.93
C GLU A 482 20.30 -11.78 -4.75
N ALA A 483 21.30 -12.32 -5.45
CA ALA A 483 21.71 -13.72 -5.31
C ALA A 483 22.52 -13.99 -4.03
N LEU A 484 23.34 -13.03 -3.59
CA LEU A 484 24.24 -13.17 -2.45
C LEU A 484 23.58 -12.87 -1.10
N LEU A 485 22.58 -11.98 -1.06
CA LEU A 485 21.85 -11.60 0.15
C LEU A 485 21.37 -12.79 1.01
N PRO A 486 20.73 -13.84 0.46
CA PRO A 486 20.27 -14.97 1.28
C PRO A 486 21.39 -15.89 1.77
N ILE A 487 22.62 -15.72 1.30
CA ILE A 487 23.75 -16.64 1.58
C ILE A 487 25.00 -15.94 2.12
N SER A 488 24.92 -14.63 2.39
CA SER A 488 26.03 -13.80 2.88
C SER A 488 25.58 -12.94 4.05
N SER A 489 26.51 -12.65 4.96
CA SER A 489 26.31 -11.66 6.01
C SER A 489 26.34 -10.24 5.42
N LYS A 490 25.71 -9.29 6.14
CA LYS A 490 25.76 -7.87 5.75
C LYS A 490 27.19 -7.35 5.66
N ASP A 491 28.06 -7.77 6.59
CA ASP A 491 29.47 -7.38 6.63
C ASP A 491 30.25 -7.84 5.40
N GLU A 492 29.97 -9.05 4.88
CA GLU A 492 30.58 -9.56 3.64
C GLU A 492 30.22 -8.72 2.41
N LEU A 493 29.04 -8.08 2.40
CA LEU A 493 28.52 -7.32 1.27
C LEU A 493 28.64 -5.80 1.43
N GLN A 494 29.15 -5.32 2.58
CA GLN A 494 29.07 -3.91 2.96
C GLN A 494 29.69 -2.98 1.91
N ARG A 495 30.87 -3.31 1.37
CA ARG A 495 31.52 -2.47 0.34
C ARG A 495 30.75 -2.44 -0.97
N ASN A 496 30.11 -3.55 -1.34
CA ASN A 496 29.31 -3.63 -2.56
C ASN A 496 27.99 -2.85 -2.42
N ILE A 497 27.41 -2.84 -1.21
CA ILE A 497 26.25 -2.02 -0.85
C ILE A 497 26.61 -0.53 -0.88
N GLU A 498 27.76 -0.15 -0.29
CA GLU A 498 28.28 1.23 -0.35
C GLU A 498 28.50 1.68 -1.79
N TRP A 499 29.08 0.83 -2.64
CA TRP A 499 29.23 1.14 -4.06
C TRP A 499 27.89 1.41 -4.75
N LEU A 500 26.84 0.61 -4.44
CA LEU A 500 25.51 0.84 -4.99
C LEU A 500 24.93 2.17 -4.52
N ILE A 501 25.11 2.54 -3.26
CA ILE A 501 24.70 3.85 -2.72
C ILE A 501 25.44 4.98 -3.44
N ASP A 502 26.74 4.84 -3.71
CA ASP A 502 27.54 5.84 -4.42
C ASP A 502 27.12 6.01 -5.91
N GLN A 503 26.48 5.00 -6.50
CA GLN A 503 25.90 5.08 -7.84
C GLN A 503 24.61 5.89 -7.90
N ARG A 504 24.07 6.33 -6.76
CA ARG A 504 22.92 7.24 -6.71
C ARG A 504 23.27 8.58 -7.36
N GLY A 505 22.44 9.01 -8.31
CA GLY A 505 22.52 10.33 -8.93
C GLY A 505 22.16 11.44 -7.96
N THR A 506 22.44 12.69 -8.35
CA THR A 506 22.05 13.88 -7.57
C THR A 506 20.53 14.08 -7.52
N ASP A 507 19.82 13.51 -8.48
CA ASP A 507 18.36 13.44 -8.55
C ASP A 507 17.77 12.22 -7.79
N GLY A 508 18.63 11.48 -7.09
CA GLY A 508 18.25 10.36 -6.26
C GLY A 508 17.95 9.06 -6.97
N ARG A 509 18.23 8.95 -8.28
CA ARG A 509 17.92 7.79 -9.13
C ARG A 509 19.18 7.08 -9.62
N TRP A 510 19.03 5.89 -10.23
CA TRP A 510 20.14 5.07 -10.69
C TRP A 510 20.13 4.87 -12.20
N ALA A 511 21.25 5.21 -12.85
CA ALA A 511 21.56 4.78 -14.21
C ALA A 511 22.23 3.39 -14.20
N ASN A 512 22.34 2.73 -15.35
CA ASN A 512 23.11 1.48 -15.40
C ASN A 512 24.61 1.71 -15.15
N VAL A 513 25.12 2.84 -15.63
CA VAL A 513 26.46 3.36 -15.35
C VAL A 513 26.28 4.84 -15.06
N LYS A 514 26.58 5.28 -13.83
CA LYS A 514 26.41 6.68 -13.43
C LYS A 514 27.30 7.61 -14.26
N GLU A 515 28.60 7.33 -14.24
CA GLU A 515 29.60 8.08 -14.98
C GLU A 515 30.68 7.13 -15.50
N LEU A 516 31.19 7.40 -16.69
CA LEU A 516 32.37 6.73 -17.23
C LEU A 516 33.46 7.75 -17.48
N HIS A 517 34.61 7.55 -16.83
CA HIS A 517 35.80 8.37 -16.99
C HIS A 517 36.90 7.58 -17.71
N ILE A 518 37.53 8.18 -18.72
CA ILE A 518 38.76 7.66 -19.34
C ILE A 518 39.85 8.72 -19.15
N TYR A 519 40.98 8.35 -18.54
CA TYR A 519 42.07 9.28 -18.22
C TYR A 519 41.60 10.55 -17.47
N ASN A 520 40.71 10.39 -16.48
CA ASN A 520 40.07 11.47 -15.70
C ASN A 520 39.24 12.47 -16.53
N VAL A 521 38.81 12.06 -17.73
CA VAL A 521 37.86 12.81 -18.55
C VAL A 521 36.53 12.08 -18.50
N LEU A 522 35.48 12.77 -18.05
CA LEU A 522 34.10 12.29 -18.15
C LEU A 522 33.74 12.16 -19.63
N ILE A 523 33.46 10.93 -20.07
CA ILE A 523 33.10 10.64 -21.47
C ILE A 523 31.63 10.24 -21.64
N TYR A 524 30.98 9.85 -20.55
CA TYR A 524 29.58 9.45 -20.55
C TYR A 524 28.99 9.64 -19.15
N GLU A 525 27.82 10.26 -19.09
CA GLU A 525 26.96 10.33 -17.93
C GLU A 525 25.67 9.58 -18.27
N GLY A 526 25.27 8.64 -17.42
CA GLY A 526 24.16 7.75 -17.71
C GLY A 526 22.82 8.35 -17.32
N GLU A 527 21.82 8.13 -18.18
CA GLU A 527 20.43 8.46 -17.87
C GLU A 527 19.86 7.49 -16.83
N PRO A 528 19.23 7.99 -15.75
CA PRO A 528 18.59 7.14 -14.76
C PRO A 528 17.48 6.27 -15.36
N ARG A 529 17.42 5.02 -14.91
CA ARG A 529 16.43 4.03 -15.33
C ARG A 529 15.46 3.74 -14.18
N THR A 530 14.17 3.77 -14.49
CA THR A 530 13.11 3.58 -13.47
C THR A 530 13.13 2.18 -12.87
N ASP A 531 13.36 1.15 -13.69
CA ASP A 531 13.46 -0.24 -13.23
C ASP A 531 14.66 -0.48 -12.30
N LEU A 532 15.83 0.08 -12.65
CA LEU A 532 17.03 -0.01 -11.81
C LEU A 532 16.87 0.77 -10.51
N THR A 533 16.27 1.95 -10.57
CA THR A 533 15.99 2.77 -9.39
C THR A 533 15.06 2.04 -8.43
N ALA A 534 13.94 1.50 -8.93
CA ALA A 534 12.99 0.76 -8.09
C ALA A 534 13.63 -0.50 -7.46
N ARG A 535 14.41 -1.27 -8.22
CA ARG A 535 15.15 -2.43 -7.69
C ARG A 535 16.20 -2.03 -6.66
N ALA A 536 16.98 -0.98 -6.91
CA ALA A 536 17.98 -0.49 -5.97
C ALA A 536 17.33 -0.04 -4.66
N ILE A 537 16.22 0.70 -4.72
CA ILE A 537 15.47 1.11 -3.54
C ILE A 537 14.92 -0.09 -2.78
N ALA A 538 14.30 -1.07 -3.45
CA ALA A 538 13.78 -2.27 -2.80
C ALA A 538 14.91 -3.06 -2.08
N LEU A 539 16.05 -3.24 -2.75
CA LEU A 539 17.21 -3.93 -2.18
C LEU A 539 17.80 -3.18 -0.99
N LEU A 540 18.06 -1.88 -1.14
CA LEU A 540 18.64 -1.03 -0.10
C LEU A 540 17.70 -0.89 1.11
N SER A 541 16.40 -0.82 0.86
CA SER A 541 15.37 -0.81 1.90
C SER A 541 15.45 -2.08 2.75
N SER A 542 15.56 -3.26 2.12
CA SER A 542 15.71 -4.54 2.85
C SER A 542 16.95 -4.60 3.75
N LEU A 543 17.91 -3.69 3.55
CA LEU A 543 19.16 -3.57 4.31
C LEU A 543 19.16 -2.40 5.32
N GLY A 544 18.06 -1.65 5.41
CA GLY A 544 17.84 -0.53 6.33
C GLY A 544 18.17 0.86 5.77
N TYR A 545 18.35 1.00 4.45
CA TYR A 545 18.57 2.30 3.79
C TYR A 545 17.27 2.78 3.13
N ASN A 546 16.74 3.93 3.55
CA ASN A 546 15.45 4.43 3.08
C ASN A 546 15.59 5.58 2.06
N TYR A 547 15.19 5.30 0.81
CA TYR A 547 15.07 6.29 -0.27
C TYR A 547 13.67 6.29 -0.91
N ARG A 548 12.69 5.68 -0.24
CA ARG A 548 11.35 5.41 -0.79
C ARG A 548 10.56 6.68 -1.04
N ASP A 549 10.49 7.58 -0.05
CA ASP A 549 9.60 8.74 -0.11
C ASP A 549 9.98 9.72 -1.23
N GLU A 550 11.28 9.92 -1.47
CA GLU A 550 11.78 10.73 -2.58
C GLU A 550 11.40 10.13 -3.94
N PHE A 551 11.53 8.81 -4.08
CA PHE A 551 11.12 8.11 -5.30
C PHE A 551 9.60 8.16 -5.51
N ILE A 552 8.81 8.02 -4.45
CA ILE A 552 7.35 8.17 -4.53
C ILE A 552 6.96 9.57 -4.99
N SER A 553 7.60 10.61 -4.45
CA SER A 553 7.39 11.98 -4.91
C SER A 553 7.68 12.12 -6.40
N TRP A 554 8.84 11.62 -6.85
CA TRP A 554 9.22 11.65 -8.26
C TRP A 554 8.23 10.89 -9.15
N VAL A 555 7.80 9.70 -8.74
CA VAL A 555 6.81 8.88 -9.46
C VAL A 555 5.48 9.64 -9.61
N MET A 556 5.02 10.33 -8.56
CA MET A 556 3.77 11.09 -8.61
C MET A 556 3.84 12.30 -9.55
N ASP A 557 4.98 12.96 -9.61
CA ASP A 557 5.24 14.07 -10.55
C ASP A 557 5.27 13.58 -12.01
N HIS A 558 5.72 12.34 -12.25
CA HIS A 558 5.86 11.75 -13.58
C HIS A 558 4.77 10.72 -13.92
N ARG A 559 3.69 10.66 -13.13
CA ARG A 559 2.63 9.64 -13.25
C ARG A 559 2.08 9.47 -14.67
N ASN A 560 1.84 10.59 -15.37
CA ASN A 560 1.29 10.58 -16.73
C ASN A 560 2.27 9.98 -17.73
N GLU A 561 3.56 10.29 -17.58
CA GLU A 561 4.62 9.75 -18.43
C GLU A 561 4.74 8.24 -18.21
N ILE A 562 4.81 7.81 -16.94
CA ILE A 562 4.91 6.40 -16.55
C ILE A 562 3.75 5.58 -17.13
N THR A 563 2.51 6.04 -16.91
CA THR A 563 1.32 5.37 -17.45
C THR A 563 1.35 5.35 -18.98
N SER A 564 1.73 6.44 -19.64
CA SER A 564 1.77 6.51 -21.10
C SER A 564 2.83 5.61 -21.72
N ARG A 565 3.98 5.45 -21.05
CA ARG A 565 5.06 4.57 -21.48
C ARG A 565 4.66 3.10 -21.38
N GLY A 566 3.85 2.74 -20.40
CA GLY A 566 3.26 1.41 -20.28
C GLY A 566 4.28 0.27 -20.18
N ASN A 567 5.44 0.51 -19.57
CA ASN A 567 6.51 -0.49 -19.47
C ASN A 567 6.17 -1.52 -18.39
N LEU A 568 5.94 -2.76 -18.80
CA LEU A 568 5.43 -3.84 -17.95
C LEU A 568 6.52 -4.53 -17.12
N VAL A 569 7.78 -4.04 -17.15
CA VAL A 569 8.80 -4.39 -16.15
C VAL A 569 8.89 -3.32 -15.08
N GLU A 570 8.83 -2.04 -15.46
CA GLU A 570 8.92 -0.91 -14.54
C GLU A 570 7.67 -0.78 -13.66
N ILE A 571 6.48 -0.89 -14.24
CA ILE A 571 5.23 -0.69 -13.50
C ILE A 571 5.13 -1.67 -12.31
N PRO A 572 5.35 -2.99 -12.45
CA PRO A 572 5.34 -3.90 -11.32
C PRO A 572 6.38 -3.58 -10.25
N LEU A 573 7.56 -3.08 -10.66
CA LEU A 573 8.62 -2.67 -9.73
C LEU A 573 8.28 -1.38 -8.98
N ILE A 574 7.60 -0.43 -9.62
CA ILE A 574 7.06 0.77 -8.96
C ILE A 574 6.01 0.36 -7.92
N LEU A 575 5.06 -0.50 -8.30
CA LEU A 575 4.04 -1.02 -7.39
C LEU A 575 4.69 -1.71 -6.18
N ASN A 576 5.75 -2.49 -6.39
CA ASN A 576 6.53 -3.06 -5.30
C ASN A 576 7.03 -1.97 -4.33
N VAL A 577 7.65 -0.90 -4.81
CA VAL A 577 8.13 0.17 -3.93
C VAL A 577 6.97 0.91 -3.23
N LEU A 578 5.80 1.02 -3.87
CA LEU A 578 4.62 1.63 -3.27
C LEU A 578 4.08 0.81 -2.09
N TYR A 579 4.02 -0.51 -2.21
CA TYR A 579 3.37 -1.38 -1.22
C TYR A 579 4.32 -2.08 -0.27
N THR A 580 5.59 -2.26 -0.65
CA THR A 580 6.56 -2.93 0.20
C THR A 580 6.96 -1.98 1.32
N PRO A 581 6.70 -2.36 2.59
CA PRO A 581 7.15 -1.58 3.73
C PRO A 581 8.68 -1.59 3.76
N THR A 582 9.27 -0.58 4.38
CA THR A 582 10.74 -0.38 4.39
C THR A 582 11.50 -1.60 4.97
N TYR A 583 10.80 -2.50 5.66
CA TYR A 583 11.33 -3.66 6.39
C TYR A 583 10.62 -4.95 5.99
N GLY A 584 11.38 -6.03 5.74
CA GLY A 584 10.91 -7.26 5.08
C GLY A 584 9.76 -8.04 5.73
N ILE A 585 9.36 -7.75 6.97
CA ILE A 585 8.19 -8.29 7.67
C ILE A 585 7.59 -7.17 8.54
N ASP A 586 6.29 -6.89 8.38
CA ASP A 586 5.57 -5.85 9.12
C ASP A 586 4.24 -6.35 9.72
N ILE A 587 3.67 -5.59 10.65
CA ILE A 587 2.47 -6.02 11.41
C ILE A 587 1.27 -6.15 10.49
N TRP A 588 1.15 -5.26 9.50
CA TRP A 588 0.06 -5.31 8.54
C TRP A 588 0.07 -6.61 7.75
N TRP A 589 1.23 -7.02 7.25
CA TRP A 589 1.41 -8.29 6.57
C TRP A 589 1.05 -9.47 7.47
N VAL A 590 1.58 -9.49 8.70
CA VAL A 590 1.27 -10.57 9.65
C VAL A 590 -0.22 -10.65 9.96
N ASN A 591 -0.92 -9.52 10.09
CA ASN A 591 -2.38 -9.50 10.25
C ASN A 591 -3.10 -10.11 9.04
N ARG A 592 -2.65 -9.85 7.81
CA ARG A 592 -3.24 -10.47 6.60
C ARG A 592 -3.00 -11.98 6.51
N VAL A 593 -1.85 -12.45 6.99
CA VAL A 593 -1.59 -13.88 7.12
C VAL A 593 -2.45 -14.47 8.25
N LEU A 594 -2.60 -13.76 9.37
CA LEU A 594 -3.45 -14.14 10.51
C LEU A 594 -4.93 -14.27 10.12
N GLU A 595 -5.41 -13.55 9.11
CA GLU A 595 -6.76 -13.72 8.56
C GLU A 595 -6.94 -15.02 7.76
N LYS A 596 -5.86 -15.54 7.15
CA LYS A 596 -5.92 -16.62 6.14
C LYS A 596 -5.37 -17.96 6.61
N GLU A 597 -4.38 -17.94 7.50
CA GLU A 597 -3.66 -19.12 7.96
C GLU A 597 -3.93 -19.41 9.44
N ASP A 598 -3.68 -20.63 9.89
CA ASP A 598 -3.88 -20.99 11.29
C ASP A 598 -2.77 -20.44 12.20
N PHE A 599 -3.17 -19.71 13.24
CA PHE A 599 -2.28 -19.22 14.29
C PHE A 599 -2.61 -19.87 15.63
N LYS A 600 -1.59 -20.00 16.48
CA LYS A 600 -1.74 -20.39 17.87
C LYS A 600 -1.41 -19.20 18.76
N VAL A 601 -2.27 -18.92 19.74
CA VAL A 601 -1.96 -17.94 20.78
C VAL A 601 -1.16 -18.66 21.86
N VAL A 602 0.05 -18.19 22.10
CA VAL A 602 0.97 -18.78 23.09
C VAL A 602 1.45 -17.72 24.06
N TYR A 603 1.85 -18.14 25.27
CA TYR A 603 2.24 -17.21 26.32
C TYR A 603 3.41 -17.70 27.15
N THR A 604 4.22 -16.77 27.65
CA THR A 604 5.30 -17.06 28.61
C THR A 604 4.76 -17.06 30.05
N SER A 605 5.58 -17.54 30.99
CA SER A 605 5.16 -17.74 32.38
C SER A 605 4.53 -16.48 33.01
N GLY A 606 3.37 -16.64 33.64
CA GLY A 606 2.63 -15.55 34.28
C GLY A 606 1.79 -14.67 33.34
N LYS A 607 1.76 -14.95 32.04
CA LYS A 607 1.05 -14.11 31.04
C LYS A 607 -0.32 -14.65 30.58
N TYR A 608 -0.77 -15.79 31.11
CA TYR A 608 -2.01 -16.49 30.71
C TYR A 608 -3.24 -15.57 30.57
N TYR A 609 -3.54 -14.73 31.56
CA TYR A 609 -4.75 -13.91 31.54
C TYR A 609 -4.74 -12.86 30.42
N THR A 610 -3.59 -12.26 30.14
CA THR A 610 -3.44 -11.33 29.02
C THR A 610 -3.52 -12.06 27.69
N ALA A 611 -2.93 -13.26 27.59
CA ALA A 611 -3.02 -14.09 26.39
C ALA A 611 -4.46 -14.54 26.09
N SER A 612 -5.22 -14.92 27.12
CA SER A 612 -6.65 -15.23 27.00
C SER A 612 -7.46 -14.02 26.52
N PHE A 613 -7.15 -12.82 27.03
CA PHE A 613 -7.79 -11.58 26.57
C PHE A 613 -7.48 -11.28 25.10
N VAL A 614 -6.20 -11.27 24.74
CA VAL A 614 -5.73 -11.05 23.35
C VAL A 614 -6.36 -12.06 22.42
N ARG A 615 -6.38 -13.35 22.80
CA ARG A 615 -7.07 -14.39 22.03
C ARG A 615 -8.54 -14.03 21.82
N ASN A 616 -9.30 -13.69 22.85
CA ASN A 616 -10.73 -13.40 22.69
C ASN A 616 -10.96 -12.19 21.76
N ALA A 617 -10.11 -11.16 21.83
CA ALA A 617 -10.17 -10.03 20.90
C ALA A 617 -9.88 -10.46 19.45
N LEU A 618 -8.88 -11.31 19.24
CA LEU A 618 -8.57 -11.90 17.94
C LEU A 618 -9.70 -12.81 17.43
N GLU A 619 -10.29 -13.65 18.28
CA GLU A 619 -11.42 -14.52 17.91
C GLU A 619 -12.65 -13.70 17.49
N LYS A 620 -12.92 -12.58 18.16
CA LYS A 620 -13.97 -11.63 17.78
C LYS A 620 -13.70 -11.02 16.40
N HIS A 621 -12.44 -10.67 16.11
CA HIS A 621 -12.05 -10.08 14.83
C HIS A 621 -12.05 -11.10 13.68
N LEU A 622 -11.51 -12.29 13.91
CA LEU A 622 -11.34 -13.34 12.90
C LEU A 622 -12.57 -14.23 12.72
N ASN A 623 -13.55 -14.13 13.63
CA ASN A 623 -14.73 -14.98 13.70
C ASN A 623 -14.42 -16.49 13.71
N ARG A 624 -13.35 -16.88 14.41
CA ARG A 624 -12.95 -18.28 14.59
C ARG A 624 -12.20 -18.46 15.89
N THR A 625 -12.19 -19.69 16.42
CA THR A 625 -11.48 -20.01 17.65
C THR A 625 -9.99 -20.20 17.40
N LEU A 626 -9.16 -19.77 18.36
CA LEU A 626 -7.71 -19.89 18.30
C LEU A 626 -7.20 -20.76 19.46
N PRO A 627 -6.30 -21.72 19.20
CA PRO A 627 -5.66 -22.49 20.28
C PRO A 627 -4.92 -21.57 21.26
N LEU A 628 -4.99 -21.89 22.56
CA LEU A 628 -4.26 -21.21 23.63
C LEU A 628 -3.41 -22.21 24.40
N SER A 629 -2.10 -22.00 24.47
CA SER A 629 -1.19 -22.86 25.23
C SER A 629 0.01 -22.10 25.79
N GLU A 630 0.72 -22.68 26.76
CA GLU A 630 2.01 -22.14 27.18
C GLU A 630 3.05 -22.28 26.06
N PHE A 631 4.02 -21.37 26.01
CA PHE A 631 5.06 -21.38 25.00
C PHE A 631 6.15 -22.41 25.34
N GLU A 632 6.22 -23.49 24.57
CA GLU A 632 7.20 -24.58 24.73
C GLU A 632 8.38 -24.49 23.73
N GLY A 633 8.50 -23.37 23.01
CA GLY A 633 9.45 -23.18 21.92
C GLY A 633 8.82 -23.20 20.54
N PHE A 634 9.62 -22.81 19.54
CA PHE A 634 9.15 -22.71 18.16
C PHE A 634 9.03 -24.10 17.52
N LYS A 635 7.81 -24.42 17.08
CA LYS A 635 7.48 -25.59 16.24
C LYS A 635 6.97 -25.07 14.89
N ASN A 636 6.83 -25.94 13.88
CA ASN A 636 6.34 -25.56 12.55
C ASN A 636 4.85 -25.13 12.57
N SER A 637 4.59 -23.87 12.94
CA SER A 637 3.27 -23.24 13.10
C SER A 637 3.44 -21.72 13.18
N ASN A 638 2.42 -20.97 12.81
CA ASN A 638 2.35 -19.52 13.07
C ASN A 638 1.91 -19.25 14.52
N TYR A 639 2.39 -18.14 15.12
CA TYR A 639 2.14 -17.81 16.52
C TYR A 639 1.75 -16.35 16.76
N VAL A 640 0.83 -16.14 17.70
CA VAL A 640 0.70 -14.87 18.43
C VAL A 640 1.27 -15.10 19.83
N ILE A 641 2.34 -14.39 20.19
CA ILE A 641 3.17 -14.70 21.36
C ILE A 641 3.00 -13.58 22.39
N ILE A 642 2.44 -13.89 23.55
CA ILE A 642 2.28 -12.93 24.64
C ILE A 642 3.41 -13.12 25.65
N GLY A 643 4.24 -12.09 25.82
CA GLY A 643 5.47 -12.17 26.62
C GLY A 643 5.79 -10.92 27.46
N GLY A 644 6.87 -11.01 28.22
CA GLY A 644 7.63 -9.88 28.75
C GLY A 644 8.48 -9.21 27.66
N LEU A 645 8.91 -7.97 27.90
CA LEU A 645 9.77 -7.25 26.95
C LEU A 645 11.12 -7.95 26.76
N ASP A 646 11.65 -8.62 27.79
CA ASP A 646 12.98 -9.25 27.75
C ASP A 646 12.94 -10.76 27.49
N ASP A 647 11.77 -11.32 27.16
CA ASP A 647 11.60 -12.77 27.00
C ASP A 647 12.22 -13.29 25.68
N PHE A 648 12.42 -12.41 24.69
CA PHE A 648 12.86 -12.78 23.33
C PHE A 648 13.89 -11.79 22.78
N ASN A 649 14.90 -12.30 22.07
CA ASN A 649 15.78 -11.47 21.26
C ASN A 649 15.10 -11.15 19.92
N ILE A 650 14.38 -10.02 19.86
CA ILE A 650 13.52 -9.68 18.73
C ILE A 650 14.27 -9.52 17.40
N SER A 651 15.53 -9.09 17.44
CA SER A 651 16.36 -8.96 16.24
C SER A 651 16.58 -10.28 15.49
N GLU A 652 16.43 -11.44 16.15
CA GLU A 652 16.50 -12.76 15.52
C GLU A 652 15.28 -13.07 14.64
N TYR A 653 14.13 -12.47 14.95
CA TYR A 653 12.85 -12.72 14.29
C TYR A 653 12.41 -11.58 13.39
N ASN A 654 12.88 -10.36 13.68
CA ASN A 654 12.73 -9.20 12.81
C ASN A 654 14.01 -8.34 12.87
N PRO A 655 14.90 -8.45 11.86
CA PRO A 655 16.15 -7.68 11.81
C PRO A 655 15.95 -6.15 11.79
N ALA A 656 14.73 -5.68 11.50
CA ALA A 656 14.37 -4.27 11.53
C ALA A 656 14.14 -3.72 12.94
N VAL A 657 14.05 -4.59 13.94
CA VAL A 657 13.68 -4.21 15.31
C VAL A 657 14.75 -4.69 16.26
N SER A 658 15.51 -3.73 16.79
CA SER A 658 16.35 -3.90 17.96
C SER A 658 15.60 -3.44 19.19
N MET A 659 15.66 -4.21 20.28
CA MET A 659 14.95 -3.88 21.51
C MET A 659 15.80 -4.25 22.72
N GLU A 660 15.93 -3.32 23.65
CA GLU A 660 16.68 -3.47 24.90
C GLU A 660 15.92 -2.81 26.05
N VAL A 661 15.98 -3.41 27.24
CA VAL A 661 15.45 -2.81 28.47
C VAL A 661 16.62 -2.46 29.39
N GLU A 662 16.81 -1.16 29.61
CA GLU A 662 17.88 -0.63 30.46
C GLU A 662 17.34 0.38 31.47
N ASN A 663 17.77 0.32 32.73
CA ASN A 663 17.62 1.40 33.71
C ASN A 663 16.22 2.06 33.76
N SER A 664 15.15 1.26 33.73
CA SER A 664 13.74 1.72 33.70
C SER A 664 13.28 2.40 32.40
N LYS A 665 13.96 2.16 31.28
CA LYS A 665 13.58 2.60 29.93
C LYS A 665 13.52 1.41 28.99
N LEU A 666 12.64 1.51 28.01
CA LEU A 666 12.58 0.63 26.85
C LEU A 666 13.29 1.36 25.70
N ILE A 667 14.27 0.71 25.07
CA ILE A 667 14.97 1.23 23.90
C ILE A 667 14.53 0.39 22.71
N VAL A 668 13.98 1.03 21.67
CA VAL A 668 13.62 0.35 20.41
C VAL A 668 14.26 1.11 19.27
N ASN A 669 15.10 0.46 18.47
CA ASN A 669 15.86 1.09 17.38
C ASN A 669 16.64 2.35 17.81
N GLY A 670 17.17 2.35 19.04
CA GLY A 670 17.89 3.49 19.62
C GLY A 670 17.01 4.63 20.15
N HIS A 671 15.68 4.56 19.99
CA HIS A 671 14.72 5.50 20.54
C HIS A 671 14.28 5.09 21.95
N TYR A 672 14.15 6.07 22.85
CA TYR A 672 13.83 5.85 24.25
C TYR A 672 12.34 6.02 24.53
N TYR A 673 11.75 4.99 25.15
CA TYR A 673 10.37 4.95 25.59
C TYR A 673 10.29 4.72 27.11
N PRO A 674 9.20 5.16 27.76
CA PRO A 674 8.92 4.76 29.13
C PRO A 674 8.85 3.24 29.24
N LEU A 675 9.27 2.67 30.38
CA LEU A 675 9.14 1.24 30.63
C LEU A 675 7.84 0.87 31.36
N LYS A 676 7.31 1.82 32.15
CA LYS A 676 6.07 1.64 32.91
C LYS A 676 4.87 1.68 31.97
N ASP A 677 3.93 0.75 32.16
CA ASP A 677 2.68 0.68 31.38
C ASP A 677 2.95 0.80 29.88
N SER A 678 3.95 0.05 29.40
CA SER A 678 4.40 0.08 28.00
C SER A 678 4.32 -1.30 27.39
N GLY A 679 3.93 -1.34 26.12
CA GLY A 679 3.79 -2.55 25.33
C GLY A 679 4.39 -2.36 23.94
N VAL A 680 4.91 -3.44 23.39
CA VAL A 680 5.45 -3.51 22.04
C VAL A 680 4.76 -4.64 21.30
N ILE A 681 4.19 -4.32 20.14
CA ILE A 681 3.70 -5.31 19.21
C ILE A 681 4.69 -5.38 18.06
N VAL A 682 5.18 -6.57 17.73
CA VAL A 682 6.24 -6.76 16.73
C VAL A 682 5.86 -7.87 15.77
N ALA A 683 5.99 -7.61 14.48
CA ALA A 683 5.90 -8.64 13.47
C ALA A 683 7.23 -9.41 13.41
N GLY A 684 7.18 -10.72 13.20
CA GLY A 684 8.40 -11.52 13.08
C GLY A 684 8.21 -12.74 12.20
N LYS A 685 9.31 -13.39 11.88
CA LYS A 685 9.35 -14.64 11.15
C LYS A 685 10.43 -15.56 11.71
N HIS A 686 10.15 -16.86 11.70
CA HIS A 686 11.12 -17.89 12.02
C HIS A 686 10.97 -19.02 11.01
N GLU A 687 12.05 -19.33 10.31
CA GLU A 687 12.03 -20.24 9.16
C GLU A 687 10.98 -19.81 8.13
N GLN A 688 9.91 -20.58 7.95
CA GLN A 688 8.80 -20.28 7.04
C GLN A 688 7.54 -19.76 7.76
N ASN A 689 7.56 -19.64 9.08
CA ASN A 689 6.38 -19.33 9.90
C ASN A 689 6.38 -17.87 10.35
N TYR A 690 5.19 -17.27 10.43
CA TYR A 690 4.96 -15.88 10.82
C TYR A 690 4.61 -15.76 12.30
N MET A 691 4.98 -14.61 12.88
CA MET A 691 4.85 -14.34 14.31
C MET A 691 4.32 -12.94 14.55
N LEU A 692 3.43 -12.82 15.54
CA LEU A 692 3.05 -11.55 16.14
C LEU A 692 3.42 -11.58 17.62
N PHE A 693 4.50 -10.90 17.99
CA PHE A 693 4.88 -10.72 19.37
C PHE A 693 4.05 -9.61 20.00
N VAL A 694 3.50 -9.86 21.18
CA VAL A 694 2.73 -8.91 22.00
C VAL A 694 3.38 -8.87 23.37
N LEU A 695 4.31 -7.93 23.54
CA LEU A 695 5.22 -7.87 24.67
C LEU A 695 4.87 -6.69 25.56
N TYR A 696 4.98 -6.86 26.88
CA TYR A 696 4.71 -5.78 27.82
C TYR A 696 5.44 -5.99 29.15
N ASN A 697 5.71 -4.88 29.85
CA ASN A 697 6.32 -4.92 31.16
C ASN A 697 5.33 -4.59 32.29
N GLY A 698 5.30 -5.45 33.31
CA GLY A 698 4.43 -5.31 34.48
C GLY A 698 2.93 -5.38 34.15
N SER A 699 2.35 -4.23 33.82
CA SER A 699 0.92 -4.03 33.55
C SER A 699 0.58 -4.27 32.08
N SER A 700 -0.45 -5.07 31.81
CA SER A 700 -0.95 -5.30 30.45
C SER A 700 -1.97 -4.26 29.98
N ARG A 701 -2.10 -3.12 30.67
CA ARG A 701 -3.12 -2.11 30.37
C ARG A 701 -3.08 -1.64 28.92
N VAL A 702 -1.89 -1.32 28.39
CA VAL A 702 -1.71 -0.91 26.98
C VAL A 702 -2.14 -2.00 26.01
N VAL A 703 -1.66 -3.23 26.24
CA VAL A 703 -2.02 -4.38 25.39
C VAL A 703 -3.53 -4.59 25.40
N ARG A 704 -4.16 -4.54 26.57
CA ARG A 704 -5.61 -4.70 26.66
C ARG A 704 -6.35 -3.62 25.89
N GLU A 705 -5.97 -2.36 26.06
CA GLU A 705 -6.61 -1.23 25.36
C GLU A 705 -6.52 -1.38 23.83
N ILE A 706 -5.33 -1.71 23.31
CA ILE A 706 -5.09 -1.89 21.87
C ILE A 706 -5.99 -2.99 21.29
N PHE A 707 -6.07 -4.13 21.98
CA PHE A 707 -6.85 -5.27 21.51
C PHE A 707 -8.36 -5.10 21.77
N ASP A 708 -8.77 -4.38 22.81
CA ASP A 708 -10.18 -4.06 23.11
C ASP A 708 -10.77 -3.10 22.07
N LEU A 709 -10.03 -2.03 21.75
CA LEU A 709 -10.40 -1.08 20.69
C LEU A 709 -10.37 -1.74 19.31
N GLY A 710 -9.63 -2.83 19.14
CA GLY A 710 -9.43 -3.49 17.85
C GLY A 710 -8.47 -2.75 16.92
N MET A 711 -7.71 -1.78 17.43
CA MET A 711 -6.84 -0.92 16.61
C MET A 711 -5.62 -1.65 16.03
N PHE A 712 -5.27 -2.83 16.57
CA PHE A 712 -4.12 -3.63 16.13
C PHE A 712 -4.14 -3.99 14.64
N LYS A 713 -5.33 -4.08 14.02
CA LYS A 713 -5.48 -4.38 12.59
C LYS A 713 -5.00 -3.24 11.68
N TYR A 714 -5.00 -2.01 12.17
CA TYR A 714 -4.51 -0.83 11.46
C TYR A 714 -3.02 -0.58 11.64
N PHE A 715 -2.33 -1.37 12.46
CA PHE A 715 -0.90 -1.18 12.68
C PHE A 715 -0.10 -1.51 11.43
N LYS A 716 0.80 -0.57 11.10
CA LYS A 716 1.74 -0.67 10.00
C LYS A 716 3.16 -0.61 10.56
N GLY A 717 4.12 -1.15 9.80
CA GLY A 717 5.53 -1.16 10.19
C GLY A 717 5.94 -2.40 10.99
N PRO A 718 7.25 -2.60 11.17
CA PRO A 718 7.82 -3.79 11.81
C PRO A 718 7.44 -3.93 13.29
N ALA A 719 7.26 -2.80 14.00
CA ALA A 719 6.82 -2.78 15.38
C ALA A 719 5.95 -1.55 15.69
N VAL A 720 5.12 -1.65 16.72
CA VAL A 720 4.43 -0.52 17.35
C VAL A 720 4.79 -0.51 18.83
N VAL A 721 5.29 0.63 19.30
CA VAL A 721 5.51 0.88 20.73
C VAL A 721 4.38 1.75 21.24
N ALA A 722 3.75 1.36 22.34
CA ALA A 722 2.67 2.12 22.97
C ALA A 722 2.87 2.21 24.48
N TRP A 723 2.50 3.34 25.06
CA TRP A 723 2.67 3.63 26.49
C TRP A 723 1.60 4.61 26.98
N TYR A 724 1.41 4.69 28.30
CA TYR A 724 0.58 5.74 28.89
C TYR A 724 1.40 6.97 29.30
N ARG A 725 0.95 8.15 28.88
CA ARG A 725 1.44 9.44 29.38
C ARG A 725 0.54 9.93 30.52
N TYR A 726 1.15 10.35 31.62
CA TYR A 726 0.47 10.77 32.84
C TYR A 726 0.64 12.27 33.06
N ASP A 727 0.06 13.10 32.20
CA ASP A 727 0.09 14.56 32.37
C ASP A 727 -0.80 15.01 33.54
N THR A 728 -1.89 14.28 33.80
CA THR A 728 -2.70 14.40 35.01
C THR A 728 -2.95 13.02 35.65
N PRO A 729 -3.09 12.93 36.99
CA PRO A 729 -3.22 11.64 37.68
C PRO A 729 -4.47 10.82 37.32
N TRP A 730 -5.50 11.45 36.74
CA TRP A 730 -6.86 10.89 36.65
C TRP A 730 -7.24 10.40 35.25
N THR A 731 -6.59 10.91 34.20
CA THR A 731 -6.88 10.56 32.79
C THR A 731 -5.57 10.43 32.02
N PRO A 732 -4.86 9.29 32.13
CA PRO A 732 -3.66 9.06 31.35
C PRO A 732 -4.02 8.84 29.87
N GLU A 733 -3.22 9.41 28.98
CA GLU A 733 -3.42 9.34 27.53
C GLU A 733 -2.63 8.16 26.94
N LEU A 734 -3.26 7.36 26.08
CA LEU A 734 -2.58 6.30 25.34
C LEU A 734 -1.76 6.94 24.21
N MET A 735 -0.45 6.82 24.30
CA MET A 735 0.51 7.26 23.30
C MET A 735 1.04 6.04 22.55
N GLY A 736 1.49 6.25 21.33
CA GLY A 736 2.19 5.22 20.59
C GLY A 736 2.83 5.74 19.32
N GLU A 737 3.70 4.91 18.77
CA GLU A 737 4.50 5.21 17.59
C GLU A 737 4.72 3.93 16.76
N PHE A 738 4.65 4.08 15.45
CA PHE A 738 5.07 3.03 14.52
C PHE A 738 6.58 3.10 14.38
N VAL A 739 7.26 2.02 14.71
CA VAL A 739 8.70 1.89 14.52
C VAL A 739 8.94 1.80 13.02
N ARG A 740 9.71 2.76 12.50
CA ARG A 740 10.10 2.84 11.09
C ARG A 740 11.60 2.66 10.95
#